data_AF-A0A267ETH2-F1
#
_entry.id   AF-A0A267ETH2-F1
#
_cell.length_a   1.000
_cell.length_b   1.000
_cell.length_c   1.000
_cell.angle_alpha   90.00
_cell.angle_beta   90.00
_cell.angle_gamma   90.00
#
_symmetry.space_group_name_H-M   'P 1'
#
loop_
_entity.id
_entity.type
_entity.pdbx_description
1 polymer ?
#
loop_
_entity_poly.entity_id
_entity_poly.type
_entity_poly.pdbx_seq_one_letter_code
_entity_poly.pdbx_strand_id
1 'polypeptide(L)'
;VRFYFDARLRLAHVRLGPMCPSLPRLADIRLARRAAYGPDAGQSREDRDTLYVLSPDPFPRRPQLQEACSVAWPPGRAWIMCCLPSPQLDYRDIGIDPQLHDGPLVGRPYPPVFLTQHVDPVRRFLLVSVHGLVLLELQTPLMRLAGLLAANQPDSRPVTDWFAHFGPEESSCVCLILACCDSDDLVRERALAAVMLHGTAAAVRDAAMAASIDCQTPVPSSAAAADPSANALLSGLSRYAARVLLPLWYSPIVSERRGCFLVSRLESDELGWFSSHLTHLFRFVQSNLAQLSASARGRVEAESQQRAYKLLQLISTNLELLNLWKLLAEHQFYLVARRLTEDERAHLRGTRFRDLLLAKNRLLLNRLIACLLEHYLADSASVDSISNKLQEACSSLYTPQDALCAKANEMLQAAAGEPLDRRTSLLAEAGRLYREAGTSVSLADVLPRLEALQAYETMAGLCLALAKQWDPQDRALHFTREGRKPHTEADADAVAGRHGCYQALLDICTRLRRAATGAGAATVPVAVTPRPVGVSPHSSAAAAAAAAAAAVVSQSPAKAQQGQHEMARVLDNVIRVTLNSDDMLAHYEMFNWLSQHGMTEQMLSHDSAHLESYLRNRLRKTPEDQQLRELLCRHLKRCGKVLEAARILEHLAVAACDTADLAQRQAYLAQAIVDAKSRPGEGIGELLQQLEDELDTATVQAAVLEELQQRYPQSAASPEMAEAVRRLNGQLFPLTELYAEFAAPLRLPLAKLRIVASAGTGTRRWSISCGRNCWTGSWPDRPASGLCSRLWPGSADPIPAVPMAKTFSQPYRL
;
A
#
# COMPACT_ATOMS: atom_id res chain seq x y z
N VAL A 1 48.60 -33.85 0.77
CA VAL A 1 49.56 -32.96 1.46
C VAL A 1 49.38 -33.15 2.97
N ARG A 2 50.33 -33.80 3.64
CA ARG A 2 50.34 -33.95 5.11
C ARG A 2 50.83 -32.63 5.71
N PHE A 3 49.98 -31.90 6.40
CA PHE A 3 50.42 -30.74 7.19
C PHE A 3 50.95 -31.23 8.53
N TYR A 4 52.27 -31.35 8.64
CA TYR A 4 52.96 -31.38 9.93
C TYR A 4 52.92 -29.96 10.49
N PHE A 5 52.03 -29.69 11.45
CA PHE A 5 52.20 -28.53 12.32
C PHE A 5 53.27 -28.88 13.35
N ASP A 6 54.49 -28.39 13.14
CA ASP A 6 55.55 -28.37 14.15
C ASP A 6 55.24 -27.28 15.18
N ALA A 7 54.14 -27.45 15.92
CA ALA A 7 53.70 -26.52 16.95
C ALA A 7 54.36 -26.90 18.29
N ARG A 8 55.61 -26.48 18.49
CA ARG A 8 56.22 -26.52 19.83
C ARG A 8 55.40 -25.64 20.77
N LEU A 9 54.76 -26.24 21.78
CA LEU A 9 54.06 -25.53 22.85
C LEU A 9 55.02 -24.51 23.49
N ARG A 10 54.73 -23.22 23.33
CA ARG A 10 55.47 -22.14 24.00
C ARG A 10 54.74 -21.77 25.28
N LEU A 11 55.47 -21.75 26.39
CA LEU A 11 54.95 -21.29 27.67
C LEU A 11 54.67 -19.77 27.57
N ALA A 12 53.40 -19.38 27.45
CA ALA A 12 53.02 -17.98 27.30
C ALA A 12 53.00 -17.22 28.64
N HIS A 13 52.57 -17.88 29.73
CA HIS A 13 52.44 -17.28 31.06
C HIS A 13 52.32 -18.37 32.12
N VAL A 14 52.93 -18.19 33.30
CA VAL A 14 52.77 -19.06 34.49
C VAL A 14 51.97 -18.31 35.55
N ARG A 15 50.92 -18.93 36.07
CA ARG A 15 50.02 -18.32 37.05
C ARG A 15 50.17 -19.09 38.37
N LEU A 16 50.25 -18.43 39.53
CA LEU A 16 50.60 -19.08 40.82
C LEU A 16 49.39 -19.11 41.76
N GLY A 17 49.26 -20.15 42.59
CA GLY A 17 48.15 -20.31 43.54
C GLY A 17 48.18 -19.29 44.70
N PRO A 18 47.03 -18.98 45.31
CA PRO A 18 46.89 -17.84 46.24
C PRO A 18 47.58 -18.01 47.61
N MET A 19 48.15 -19.18 47.93
CA MET A 19 48.87 -19.43 49.21
C MET A 19 50.28 -20.02 49.04
N CYS A 20 50.84 -20.04 47.82
CA CYS A 20 52.26 -20.36 47.55
C CYS A 20 52.66 -19.84 46.16
N PRO A 21 53.86 -19.21 46.00
CA PRO A 21 54.35 -18.69 44.73
C PRO A 21 54.79 -19.79 43.71
N SER A 22 54.15 -20.96 43.72
CA SER A 22 54.39 -22.06 42.79
C SER A 22 53.15 -22.96 42.74
N LEU A 23 52.33 -22.84 41.68
CA LEU A 23 51.48 -23.90 41.07
C LEU A 23 50.45 -23.30 40.05
N PRO A 24 50.20 -23.95 38.89
CA PRO A 24 49.62 -23.38 37.65
C PRO A 24 48.07 -23.24 37.61
N ARG A 25 47.53 -22.15 37.00
CA ARG A 25 46.06 -21.90 36.78
C ARG A 25 45.40 -22.81 35.72
N LEU A 26 44.09 -23.00 35.87
CA LEU A 26 43.07 -22.98 34.78
C LEU A 26 41.87 -22.17 35.29
N ALA A 27 41.09 -21.60 34.37
CA ALA A 27 39.75 -21.13 34.68
C ALA A 27 38.84 -22.36 34.75
N ASP A 28 38.69 -22.91 35.95
CA ASP A 28 37.70 -23.91 36.35
C ASP A 28 37.90 -24.13 37.85
N ILE A 29 36.83 -24.47 38.58
CA ILE A 29 36.94 -24.94 39.97
C ILE A 29 38.01 -26.04 40.01
N ARG A 30 38.89 -26.03 41.01
CA ARG A 30 39.88 -27.10 41.18
C ARG A 30 39.81 -27.71 42.57
N LEU A 31 39.85 -29.04 42.58
CA LEU A 31 40.14 -29.82 43.75
C LEU A 31 41.67 -29.85 43.94
N ALA A 32 42.16 -29.26 45.03
CA ALA A 32 43.55 -29.38 45.42
C ALA A 32 43.66 -30.25 46.67
N ARG A 33 44.48 -31.30 46.61
CA ARG A 33 44.82 -32.08 47.79
C ARG A 33 46.02 -31.43 48.48
N ARG A 34 45.84 -30.98 49.71
CA ARG A 34 46.92 -30.38 50.50
C ARG A 34 47.58 -31.46 51.35
N ALA A 35 48.65 -32.07 50.85
CA ALA A 35 49.62 -32.73 51.72
C ALA A 35 50.47 -31.62 52.36
N ALA A 36 50.23 -31.29 53.63
CA ALA A 36 51.02 -30.29 54.33
C ALA A 36 52.41 -30.85 54.66
N TYR A 37 53.45 -30.45 53.91
CA TYR A 37 54.84 -30.57 54.38
C TYR A 37 55.22 -29.27 55.10
N GLY A 38 55.16 -29.30 56.43
CA GLY A 38 55.77 -28.33 57.32
C GLY A 38 56.60 -29.07 58.37
N PRO A 39 57.69 -28.49 58.90
CA PRO A 39 58.69 -29.21 59.70
C PRO A 39 58.23 -29.61 61.12
N ASP A 40 57.01 -29.29 61.54
CA ASP A 40 56.51 -29.64 62.88
C ASP A 40 55.47 -30.77 62.80
N ALA A 41 55.99 -32.01 62.79
CA ALA A 41 55.21 -33.23 62.92
C ALA A 41 54.84 -33.46 64.39
N GLY A 42 53.55 -33.33 64.73
CA GLY A 42 53.13 -33.56 66.12
C GLY A 42 51.64 -33.47 66.41
N GLN A 43 50.75 -33.74 65.46
CA GLN A 43 49.32 -33.99 65.74
C GLN A 43 48.66 -34.62 64.50
N SER A 44 47.97 -35.75 64.69
CA SER A 44 47.14 -36.41 63.68
C SER A 44 46.15 -35.41 63.09
N ARG A 45 46.41 -34.93 61.86
CA ARG A 45 45.55 -33.97 61.16
C ARG A 45 44.97 -34.66 59.94
N GLU A 46 43.65 -34.77 59.93
CA GLU A 46 42.88 -35.40 58.84
C GLU A 46 43.23 -34.79 57.48
N ASP A 47 43.52 -35.66 56.51
CA ASP A 47 43.78 -35.32 55.12
C ASP A 47 42.47 -34.82 54.47
N ARG A 48 42.21 -33.51 54.55
CA ARG A 48 41.00 -32.88 54.01
C ARG A 48 41.28 -32.28 52.64
N ASP A 49 40.58 -32.78 51.63
CA ASP A 49 40.61 -32.17 50.29
C ASP A 49 40.09 -30.72 50.40
N THR A 50 40.74 -29.79 49.69
CA THR A 50 40.39 -28.36 49.69
C THR A 50 40.01 -27.93 48.28
N LEU A 51 38.86 -27.29 48.11
CA LEU A 51 38.39 -26.84 46.81
C LEU A 51 38.68 -25.34 46.67
N TYR A 52 39.47 -24.98 45.66
CA TYR A 52 39.73 -23.59 45.31
C TYR A 52 38.86 -23.22 44.10
N VAL A 53 38.04 -22.20 44.28
CA VAL A 53 37.26 -21.58 43.23
C VAL A 53 37.98 -20.31 42.82
N LEU A 54 38.45 -20.25 41.58
CA LEU A 54 39.02 -19.03 40.99
C LEU A 54 38.00 -18.44 40.03
N SER A 55 37.50 -17.24 40.34
CA SER A 55 36.54 -16.52 39.50
C SER A 55 37.20 -15.33 38.79
N PRO A 56 37.09 -15.23 37.45
CA PRO A 56 37.59 -14.10 36.68
C PRO A 56 36.62 -12.89 36.66
N ASP A 57 35.60 -12.86 37.52
CA ASP A 57 34.57 -11.82 37.58
C ASP A 57 35.05 -10.35 37.46
N PRO A 58 36.18 -9.93 38.05
CA PRO A 58 36.63 -8.54 37.96
C PRO A 58 37.32 -8.18 36.64
N PHE A 59 37.64 -9.18 35.81
CA PHE A 59 38.64 -9.08 34.75
C PHE A 59 38.30 -8.20 33.52
N PRO A 60 37.06 -7.99 33.07
CA PRO A 60 36.87 -7.38 31.75
C PRO A 60 37.06 -5.86 31.67
N ARG A 61 37.19 -5.14 32.81
CA ARG A 61 37.12 -3.66 32.82
C ARG A 61 38.32 -2.93 33.43
N ARG A 62 39.18 -3.63 34.18
CA ARG A 62 40.41 -3.04 34.70
C ARG A 62 41.59 -3.51 33.87
N PRO A 63 42.56 -2.64 33.55
CA PRO A 63 43.79 -3.06 32.88
C PRO A 63 44.64 -4.02 33.75
N GLN A 64 44.27 -4.15 35.04
CA GLN A 64 44.88 -5.07 35.99
C GLN A 64 44.09 -6.40 36.06
N LEU A 65 44.78 -7.50 35.81
CA LEU A 65 44.25 -8.86 35.96
C LEU A 65 44.03 -9.17 37.44
N GLN A 66 42.76 -9.20 37.87
CA GLN A 66 42.35 -9.62 39.21
C GLN A 66 41.48 -10.87 39.12
N GLU A 67 41.68 -11.82 40.04
CA GLU A 67 40.88 -13.04 40.17
C GLU A 67 40.45 -13.18 41.63
N ALA A 68 39.15 -13.44 41.85
CA ALA A 68 38.65 -13.75 43.18
C ALA A 68 38.93 -15.22 43.49
N CYS A 69 39.52 -15.50 44.65
CA CYS A 69 39.70 -16.87 45.14
C CYS A 69 38.77 -17.12 46.33
N SER A 70 38.01 -18.21 46.26
CA SER A 70 37.21 -18.71 47.38
C SER A 70 37.61 -20.14 47.70
N VAL A 71 37.59 -20.49 48.99
CA VAL A 71 37.97 -21.82 49.48
C VAL A 71 36.73 -22.50 50.04
N ALA A 72 36.45 -23.70 49.55
CA ALA A 72 35.38 -24.55 50.04
C ALA A 72 35.92 -25.90 50.51
N TRP A 73 35.22 -26.50 51.48
CA TRP A 73 35.63 -27.74 52.14
C TRP A 73 34.58 -28.82 51.89
N PRO A 74 34.81 -29.77 50.97
CA PRO A 74 33.87 -30.84 50.73
C PRO A 74 33.79 -31.81 51.92
N PRO A 75 32.63 -32.45 52.16
CA PRO A 75 32.47 -33.50 53.15
C PRO A 75 33.23 -34.76 52.69
N GLY A 76 34.52 -34.81 52.99
CA GLY A 76 35.41 -35.93 52.67
C GLY A 76 36.07 -35.88 51.30
N ARG A 77 36.68 -37.01 50.93
CA ARG A 77 37.52 -37.12 49.73
C ARG A 77 36.68 -37.05 48.46
N ALA A 78 37.05 -36.16 47.55
CA ALA A 78 36.39 -36.00 46.26
C ALA A 78 37.05 -36.88 45.18
N TRP A 79 36.22 -37.51 44.35
CA TRP A 79 36.63 -38.43 43.29
C TRP A 79 36.57 -37.78 41.92
N ILE A 80 35.45 -37.14 41.61
CA ILE A 80 35.22 -36.47 40.34
C ILE A 80 34.38 -35.22 40.56
N MET A 81 34.62 -34.23 39.71
CA MET A 81 33.83 -33.01 39.65
C MET A 81 33.40 -32.79 38.20
N CYS A 82 32.12 -32.46 38.01
CA CYS A 82 31.54 -32.20 36.71
C CYS A 82 30.79 -30.87 36.73
N CYS A 83 30.96 -30.05 35.69
CA CYS A 83 30.13 -28.87 35.49
C CYS A 83 28.77 -29.33 34.93
N LEU A 84 27.67 -28.93 35.57
CA LEU A 84 26.34 -29.23 35.08
C LEU A 84 25.92 -28.18 34.02
N PRO A 85 25.22 -28.59 32.96
CA PRO A 85 24.68 -27.64 31.98
C PRO A 85 23.65 -26.71 32.63
N SER A 86 23.58 -25.48 32.14
CA SER A 86 22.53 -24.54 32.57
C SER A 86 21.16 -25.10 32.20
N PRO A 87 20.16 -25.06 33.10
CA PRO A 87 18.82 -25.54 32.83
C PRO A 87 18.00 -24.60 31.94
N GLN A 88 18.44 -23.36 31.73
CA GLN A 88 17.64 -22.33 31.07
C GLN A 88 18.01 -22.13 29.60
N LEU A 89 19.28 -21.96 29.25
CA LEU A 89 19.80 -21.79 27.88
C LEU A 89 21.32 -22.07 27.88
N ASP A 90 21.82 -22.97 27.02
CA ASP A 90 23.27 -23.14 26.83
C ASP A 90 23.78 -22.11 25.81
N TYR A 91 24.63 -21.18 26.25
CA TYR A 91 25.26 -20.16 25.40
C TYR A 91 26.04 -20.78 24.21
N ARG A 92 26.41 -22.06 24.31
CA ARG A 92 27.06 -22.82 23.23
C ARG A 92 26.11 -23.15 22.08
N ASP A 93 24.83 -23.35 22.36
CA ASP A 93 23.81 -23.71 21.38
C ASP A 93 23.26 -22.50 20.61
N ILE A 94 23.54 -21.29 21.09
CA ILE A 94 23.03 -20.04 20.52
C ILE A 94 23.91 -19.51 19.35
N GLY A 95 24.99 -20.22 19.01
CA GLY A 95 25.70 -20.00 17.74
C GLY A 95 26.05 -18.55 17.47
N ILE A 96 26.78 -17.90 18.39
CA ILE A 96 27.49 -16.65 18.08
C ILE A 96 28.38 -16.95 16.87
N ASP A 97 27.96 -16.47 15.71
CA ASP A 97 28.62 -16.74 14.45
C ASP A 97 30.10 -16.31 14.54
N PRO A 98 31.05 -17.21 14.26
CA PRO A 98 32.49 -16.94 14.37
C PRO A 98 32.98 -15.71 13.56
N GLN A 99 32.19 -15.24 12.59
CA GLN A 99 32.56 -14.18 11.64
C GLN A 99 32.55 -12.74 12.16
N LEU A 100 32.17 -12.47 13.40
CA LEU A 100 32.31 -11.10 13.94
C LEU A 100 33.76 -10.70 14.27
N HIS A 101 34.70 -11.64 14.24
CA HIS A 101 36.12 -11.35 14.33
C HIS A 101 36.92 -12.34 13.47
N ASP A 102 37.61 -11.82 12.46
CA ASP A 102 38.58 -12.54 11.63
C ASP A 102 39.68 -13.16 12.50
N GLY A 103 39.52 -14.42 12.88
CA GLY A 103 40.54 -15.16 13.65
C GLY A 103 40.19 -16.64 13.86
N PRO A 104 41.19 -17.55 13.89
CA PRO A 104 40.97 -18.99 13.93
C PRO A 104 40.33 -19.50 15.23
N LEU A 105 39.55 -20.58 15.10
CA LEU A 105 38.56 -21.16 16.03
C LEU A 105 39.10 -21.81 17.33
N VAL A 106 40.38 -21.64 17.69
CA VAL A 106 40.97 -22.35 18.85
C VAL A 106 41.10 -21.39 20.05
N GLY A 107 40.28 -21.58 21.08
CA GLY A 107 40.50 -21.02 22.41
C GLY A 107 39.80 -19.69 22.74
N ARG A 108 38.55 -19.45 22.32
CA ARG A 108 37.79 -18.31 22.84
C ARG A 108 37.39 -18.55 24.31
N PRO A 109 37.66 -17.62 25.25
CA PRO A 109 37.18 -17.73 26.62
C PRO A 109 35.65 -17.60 26.63
N TYR A 110 34.98 -18.35 27.51
CA TYR A 110 33.57 -18.06 27.82
C TYR A 110 33.39 -16.57 28.07
N PRO A 111 32.26 -15.96 27.64
CA PRO A 111 31.96 -14.59 28.04
C PRO A 111 32.09 -14.49 29.57
N PRO A 112 32.66 -13.38 30.09
CA PRO A 112 32.76 -13.16 31.53
C PRO A 112 31.42 -13.43 32.22
N VAL A 113 31.44 -14.06 33.39
CA VAL A 113 30.23 -14.40 34.17
C VAL A 113 29.34 -13.17 34.36
N PHE A 114 29.96 -12.00 34.54
CA PHE A 114 29.28 -10.71 34.66
C PHE A 114 28.36 -10.37 33.46
N LEU A 115 28.64 -10.90 32.27
CA LEU A 115 27.82 -10.70 31.07
C LEU A 115 26.73 -11.75 30.89
N THR A 116 26.83 -12.93 31.53
CA THR A 116 25.90 -14.06 31.34
C THR A 116 25.08 -14.40 32.57
N GLN A 117 25.33 -13.72 33.70
CA GLN A 117 24.70 -13.98 35.01
C GLN A 117 23.16 -13.90 35.02
N HIS A 118 22.53 -13.25 34.04
CA HIS A 118 21.07 -13.20 33.91
C HIS A 118 20.50 -14.44 33.20
N VAL A 119 21.27 -15.09 32.32
CA VAL A 119 20.87 -16.32 31.60
C VAL A 119 21.21 -17.58 32.39
N ASP A 120 22.33 -17.55 33.10
CA ASP A 120 22.75 -18.62 34.01
C ASP A 120 23.12 -17.99 35.36
N PRO A 121 22.13 -17.82 36.26
CA PRO A 121 22.35 -17.16 37.54
C PRO A 121 23.19 -18.00 38.52
N VAL A 122 23.32 -19.31 38.28
CA VAL A 122 24.01 -20.23 39.19
C VAL A 122 24.79 -21.28 38.39
N ARG A 123 26.12 -21.15 38.38
CA ARG A 123 26.96 -22.23 37.85
C ARG A 123 27.01 -23.37 38.85
N ARG A 124 26.47 -24.52 38.44
CA ARG A 124 26.37 -25.72 39.28
C ARG A 124 27.46 -26.73 38.92
N PHE A 125 28.07 -27.29 39.95
CA PHE A 125 29.06 -28.34 39.82
C PHE A 125 28.63 -29.53 40.67
N LEU A 126 28.64 -30.71 40.08
CA LEU A 126 28.43 -31.95 40.82
C LEU A 126 29.79 -32.47 41.27
N LEU A 127 29.98 -32.54 42.58
CA LEU A 127 31.13 -33.15 43.22
C LEU A 127 30.73 -34.52 43.76
N VAL A 128 31.40 -35.56 43.30
CA VAL A 128 31.22 -36.92 43.83
C VAL A 128 32.25 -37.13 44.93
N SER A 129 31.81 -37.32 46.17
CA SER A 129 32.67 -37.63 47.31
C SER A 129 32.36 -39.02 47.88
N VAL A 130 33.24 -39.50 48.76
CA VAL A 130 33.04 -40.75 49.53
C VAL A 130 31.74 -40.76 50.36
N HIS A 131 31.21 -39.58 50.72
CA HIS A 131 29.98 -39.43 51.50
C HIS A 131 28.73 -39.20 50.62
N GLY A 132 28.89 -39.10 49.29
CA GLY A 132 27.78 -38.95 48.35
C GLY A 132 27.99 -37.87 47.30
N LEU A 133 26.88 -37.43 46.71
CA LEU A 133 26.85 -36.37 45.70
C LEU A 133 26.65 -35.02 46.38
N VAL A 134 27.58 -34.09 46.14
CA VAL A 134 27.55 -32.72 46.66
C VAL A 134 27.36 -31.77 45.49
N LEU A 135 26.26 -31.03 45.48
CA LEU A 135 26.02 -29.97 44.52
C LEU A 135 26.70 -28.68 45.02
N LEU A 136 27.66 -28.16 44.25
CA LEU A 136 28.31 -26.89 44.51
C LEU A 136 27.70 -25.83 43.60
N GLU A 137 27.24 -24.75 44.19
CA GLU A 137 26.66 -23.61 43.48
C GLU A 137 27.57 -22.39 43.63
N LEU A 138 28.11 -21.88 42.52
CA LEU A 138 28.92 -20.67 42.55
C LEU A 138 28.03 -19.43 42.56
N GLN A 139 28.25 -18.57 43.56
CA GLN A 139 27.56 -17.28 43.62
C GLN A 139 28.01 -16.37 42.49
N THR A 140 27.06 -15.98 41.64
CA THR A 140 27.27 -14.95 40.61
C THR A 140 27.32 -13.55 41.24
N PRO A 141 27.87 -12.54 40.55
CA PRO A 141 27.80 -11.15 41.02
C PRO A 141 26.36 -10.70 41.33
N LEU A 142 25.38 -11.18 40.55
CA LEU A 142 23.95 -10.99 40.77
C LEU A 142 23.51 -11.48 42.16
N MET A 143 23.84 -12.73 42.53
CA MET A 143 23.50 -13.29 43.84
C MET A 143 24.22 -12.59 44.99
N ARG A 144 25.49 -12.22 44.78
CA ARG A 144 26.27 -11.48 45.79
C ARG A 144 25.62 -10.13 46.09
N LEU A 145 25.20 -9.39 45.07
CA LEU A 145 24.51 -8.13 45.26
C LEU A 145 23.12 -8.30 45.88
N ALA A 146 22.37 -9.33 45.48
CA ALA A 146 21.10 -9.66 46.09
C ALA A 146 21.23 -9.93 47.60
N GLY A 147 22.24 -10.71 48.01
CA GLY A 147 22.55 -10.96 49.41
C GLY A 147 22.97 -9.70 50.17
N LEU A 148 23.77 -8.82 49.55
CA LEU A 148 24.15 -7.54 50.14
C LEU A 148 22.95 -6.62 50.36
N LEU A 149 22.02 -6.55 49.40
CA LEU A 149 20.79 -5.76 49.48
C LEU A 149 19.77 -6.38 50.43
N ALA A 150 19.73 -7.71 50.58
CA ALA A 150 18.89 -8.37 51.58
C ALA A 150 19.35 -8.03 53.01
N ALA A 151 20.66 -8.01 53.24
CA ALA A 151 21.24 -7.76 54.57
C ALA A 151 21.39 -6.28 54.93
N ASN A 152 21.48 -5.37 53.95
CA ASN A 152 21.82 -3.96 54.19
C ASN A 152 20.87 -2.98 53.48
N GLN A 153 20.88 -1.73 53.95
CA GLN A 153 20.22 -0.60 53.28
C GLN A 153 21.02 -0.16 52.03
N PRO A 154 20.38 0.44 51.02
CA PRO A 154 21.04 0.85 49.78
C PRO A 154 22.13 1.92 49.99
N ASP A 155 22.07 2.70 51.07
CA ASP A 155 23.08 3.72 51.45
C ASP A 155 24.25 3.16 52.27
N SER A 156 24.24 1.85 52.57
CA SER A 156 25.25 1.25 53.43
C SER A 156 26.62 1.16 52.73
N ARG A 157 27.70 1.21 53.54
CA ARG A 157 29.09 1.10 53.05
C ARG A 157 29.35 -0.12 52.15
N PRO A 158 28.85 -1.34 52.46
CA PRO A 158 29.06 -2.50 51.59
C PRO A 158 28.46 -2.33 50.18
N VAL A 159 27.35 -1.59 50.06
CA VAL A 159 26.73 -1.29 48.76
C VAL A 159 27.52 -0.19 48.04
N THR A 160 27.95 0.86 48.73
CA THR A 160 28.81 1.90 48.11
C THR A 160 30.15 1.33 47.62
N ASP A 161 30.76 0.43 48.40
CA ASP A 161 32.01 -0.25 48.04
C ASP A 161 31.84 -1.14 46.80
N TRP A 162 30.67 -1.77 46.65
CA TRP A 162 30.33 -2.53 45.45
C TRP A 162 30.30 -1.63 44.21
N PHE A 163 29.60 -0.49 44.29
CA PHE A 163 29.52 0.49 43.19
C PHE A 163 30.88 1.09 42.86
N ALA A 164 31.75 1.32 43.85
CA ALA A 164 33.13 1.75 43.64
C ALA A 164 34.00 0.66 42.99
N HIS A 165 33.77 -0.61 43.33
CA HIS A 165 34.56 -1.73 42.80
C HIS A 165 34.23 -2.03 41.33
N PHE A 166 32.93 -2.19 40.99
CA PHE A 166 32.48 -2.59 39.64
C PHE A 166 32.13 -1.41 38.73
N GLY A 167 32.00 -0.20 39.29
CA GLY A 167 31.58 1.00 38.60
C GLY A 167 30.05 1.19 38.62
N PRO A 168 29.58 2.43 38.44
CA PRO A 168 28.17 2.78 38.60
C PRO A 168 27.29 2.19 37.50
N GLU A 169 27.79 2.11 36.27
CA GLU A 169 27.00 1.63 35.14
C GLU A 169 26.69 0.12 35.23
N GLU A 170 27.68 -0.66 35.67
CA GLU A 170 27.57 -2.12 35.77
C GLU A 170 26.75 -2.52 36.99
N SER A 171 27.00 -1.85 38.11
CA SER A 171 26.22 -2.04 39.33
C SER A 171 24.75 -1.65 39.11
N SER A 172 24.49 -0.57 38.35
CA SER A 172 23.14 -0.19 37.94
C SER A 172 22.49 -1.28 37.09
N CYS A 173 23.21 -1.86 36.12
CA CYS A 173 22.70 -2.97 35.29
C CYS A 173 22.32 -4.20 36.14
N VAL A 174 23.17 -4.61 37.09
CA VAL A 174 22.88 -5.76 37.98
C VAL A 174 21.69 -5.48 38.89
N CYS A 175 21.59 -4.28 39.47
CA CYS A 175 20.42 -3.91 40.25
C CYS A 175 19.13 -3.85 39.40
N LEU A 176 19.21 -3.41 38.15
CA LEU A 176 18.07 -3.43 37.22
C LEU A 176 17.61 -4.85 36.90
N ILE A 177 18.55 -5.79 36.74
CA ILE A 177 18.24 -7.22 36.62
C ILE A 177 17.49 -7.70 37.86
N LEU A 178 18.01 -7.43 39.08
CA LEU A 178 17.33 -7.81 40.33
C LEU A 178 15.95 -7.17 40.49
N ALA A 179 15.80 -5.93 40.03
CA ALA A 179 14.54 -5.20 40.05
C ALA A 179 13.51 -5.76 39.06
N CYS A 180 13.96 -6.29 37.92
CA CYS A 180 13.11 -6.83 36.86
C CYS A 180 12.87 -8.34 36.96
N CYS A 181 13.72 -9.11 37.63
CA CYS A 181 13.56 -10.55 37.82
C CYS A 181 12.68 -10.88 39.05
N ASP A 182 12.26 -12.14 39.17
CA ASP A 182 11.53 -12.69 40.31
C ASP A 182 12.44 -12.83 41.55
N SER A 183 12.91 -11.70 42.07
CA SER A 183 13.64 -11.60 43.34
C SER A 183 12.65 -11.31 44.49
N ASP A 184 13.06 -11.51 45.74
CA ASP A 184 12.29 -11.10 46.92
C ASP A 184 11.87 -9.63 46.83
N ASP A 185 10.63 -9.32 47.24
CA ASP A 185 10.07 -7.95 47.14
C ASP A 185 10.97 -6.90 47.80
N LEU A 186 11.56 -7.25 48.95
CA LEU A 186 12.51 -6.41 49.67
C LEU A 186 13.78 -6.13 48.85
N VAL A 187 14.33 -7.15 48.19
CA VAL A 187 15.53 -7.01 47.35
C VAL A 187 15.20 -6.17 46.13
N ARG A 188 14.00 -6.34 45.54
CA ARG A 188 13.53 -5.55 44.40
C ARG A 188 13.45 -4.05 44.75
N GLU A 189 12.80 -3.71 45.86
CA GLU A 189 12.68 -2.33 46.33
C GLU A 189 14.04 -1.70 46.64
N ARG A 190 14.91 -2.44 47.34
CA ARG A 190 16.26 -1.96 47.68
C ARG A 190 17.17 -1.85 46.47
N ALA A 191 17.06 -2.73 45.49
CA ALA A 191 17.79 -2.64 44.23
C ALA A 191 17.37 -1.39 43.45
N LEU A 192 16.06 -1.10 43.39
CA LEU A 192 15.53 0.11 42.76
C LEU A 192 16.04 1.37 43.48
N ALA A 193 15.97 1.40 44.82
CA ALA A 193 16.51 2.50 45.60
C ALA A 193 18.02 2.70 45.37
N ALA A 194 18.81 1.62 45.39
CA ALA A 194 20.26 1.67 45.14
C ALA A 194 20.59 2.22 43.75
N VAL A 195 19.79 1.88 42.73
CA VAL A 195 19.97 2.42 41.37
C VAL A 195 19.70 3.91 41.31
N MET A 196 18.66 4.39 41.99
CA MET A 196 18.33 5.83 41.99
C MET A 196 19.35 6.63 42.80
N LEU A 197 19.84 6.06 43.91
CA LEU A 197 20.81 6.67 44.80
C LEU A 197 22.22 6.74 44.18
N HIS A 198 22.68 5.68 43.51
CA HIS A 198 24.08 5.59 43.04
C HIS A 198 24.25 5.66 41.51
N GLY A 199 23.17 5.52 40.74
CA GLY A 199 23.18 5.47 39.27
C GLY A 199 22.90 6.80 38.56
N THR A 200 22.49 7.83 39.29
CA THR A 200 22.17 9.16 38.74
C THR A 200 23.42 10.04 38.57
N ALA A 201 23.36 11.03 37.66
CA ALA A 201 24.52 11.87 37.34
C ALA A 201 25.04 12.69 38.53
N ALA A 202 24.19 13.00 39.52
CA ALA A 202 24.58 13.68 40.75
C ALA A 202 25.45 12.77 41.64
N ALA A 203 25.02 11.51 41.82
CA ALA A 203 25.70 10.53 42.66
C ALA A 203 27.06 10.09 42.12
N VAL A 204 27.19 9.94 40.79
CA VAL A 204 28.47 9.60 40.14
C VAL A 204 29.50 10.72 40.32
N ARG A 205 29.04 11.98 40.34
CA ARG A 205 29.87 13.16 40.60
C ARG A 205 30.36 13.21 42.05
N ASP A 206 29.47 12.95 43.00
CA ASP A 206 29.80 12.97 44.43
C ASP A 206 30.74 11.81 44.80
N ALA A 207 30.55 10.63 44.18
CA ALA A 207 31.47 9.49 44.31
C ALA A 207 32.85 9.76 43.65
N ALA A 208 32.91 10.45 42.51
CA ALA A 208 34.17 10.84 41.87
C ALA A 208 34.95 11.89 42.68
N MET A 209 34.25 12.80 43.37
CA MET A 209 34.86 13.73 44.33
C MET A 209 35.37 13.01 45.58
N ALA A 210 34.62 12.05 46.14
CA ALA A 210 35.04 11.27 47.29
C ALA A 210 36.26 10.37 47.00
N ALA A 211 36.31 9.73 45.83
CA ALA A 211 37.43 8.88 45.42
C ALA A 211 38.75 9.66 45.19
N SER A 212 38.67 10.96 44.88
CA SER A 212 39.85 11.84 44.78
C SER A 212 40.47 12.19 46.14
N ILE A 213 39.74 12.03 47.25
CA ILE A 213 40.20 12.45 48.59
C ILE A 213 40.94 11.33 49.33
N ASP A 214 40.64 10.05 49.04
CA ASP A 214 41.15 8.91 49.82
C ASP A 214 42.40 8.19 49.26
N CYS A 215 42.90 8.55 48.07
CA CYS A 215 44.03 7.85 47.44
C CYS A 215 45.28 8.74 47.27
N GLN A 216 46.26 8.62 48.17
CA GLN A 216 47.61 9.21 48.04
C GLN A 216 48.54 8.46 47.05
N THR A 217 48.00 7.79 46.02
CA THR A 217 48.82 7.25 44.93
C THR A 217 48.25 7.68 43.58
N PRO A 218 49.08 8.27 42.69
CA PRO A 218 48.60 8.73 41.40
C PRO A 218 48.32 7.52 40.50
N VAL A 219 47.06 7.24 40.25
CA VAL A 219 46.63 6.31 39.19
C VAL A 219 46.87 7.01 37.84
N PRO A 220 47.56 6.39 36.87
CA PRO A 220 47.85 7.03 35.60
C PRO A 220 46.56 7.28 34.81
N SER A 221 46.40 8.54 34.37
CA SER A 221 45.26 9.14 33.64
C SER A 221 44.96 8.57 32.24
N SER A 222 45.13 7.27 32.02
CA SER A 222 44.96 6.64 30.69
C SER A 222 43.78 5.67 30.58
N ALA A 223 42.95 5.50 31.62
CA ALA A 223 41.62 4.94 31.43
C ALA A 223 40.74 6.04 30.83
N ALA A 224 40.77 6.09 29.50
CA ALA A 224 39.98 6.87 28.57
C ALA A 224 38.82 7.66 29.20
N ALA A 225 38.85 8.98 28.97
CA ALA A 225 37.76 9.92 29.09
C ALA A 225 36.38 9.26 28.87
N ALA A 226 35.74 8.84 29.97
CA ALA A 226 34.31 8.66 29.98
C ALA A 226 33.75 10.06 30.18
N ASP A 227 33.12 10.61 29.15
CA ASP A 227 32.44 11.88 29.25
C ASP A 227 31.55 11.87 30.52
N PRO A 228 31.69 12.85 31.43
CA PRO A 228 30.79 13.00 32.59
C PRO A 228 29.34 13.36 32.18
N SER A 229 29.01 13.24 30.88
CA SER A 229 27.69 13.48 30.27
C SER A 229 26.78 12.24 30.21
N ALA A 230 27.30 11.05 30.55
CA ALA A 230 26.54 9.81 30.46
C ALA A 230 25.84 9.47 31.77
N ASN A 231 24.50 9.59 31.80
CA ASN A 231 23.66 9.07 32.87
C ASN A 231 23.94 7.55 33.05
N ALA A 232 24.66 7.17 34.12
CA ALA A 232 25.13 5.79 34.33
C ALA A 232 23.98 4.78 34.41
N LEU A 233 22.82 5.22 34.89
CA LEU A 233 21.56 4.48 34.87
C LEU A 233 21.08 4.18 33.43
N LEU A 234 21.09 5.16 32.53
CA LEU A 234 20.72 4.94 31.12
C LEU A 234 21.71 4.01 30.41
N SER A 235 23.00 4.12 30.74
CA SER A 235 24.03 3.20 30.28
C SER A 235 23.90 1.80 30.91
N GLY A 236 23.32 1.68 32.10
CA GLY A 236 22.98 0.40 32.75
C GLY A 236 21.79 -0.27 32.07
N LEU A 237 20.74 0.50 31.75
CA LEU A 237 19.56 0.04 31.01
C LEU A 237 19.92 -0.48 29.62
N SER A 238 20.74 0.25 28.87
CA SER A 238 21.17 -0.18 27.53
C SER A 238 22.02 -1.46 27.59
N ARG A 239 22.86 -1.61 28.62
CA ARG A 239 23.63 -2.84 28.85
C ARG A 239 22.74 -4.01 29.23
N TYR A 240 21.72 -3.79 30.05
CA TYR A 240 20.78 -4.85 30.38
C TYR A 240 20.02 -5.33 29.14
N ALA A 241 19.45 -4.42 28.35
CA ALA A 241 18.81 -4.77 27.08
C ALA A 241 19.76 -5.50 26.13
N ALA A 242 20.99 -5.01 25.97
CA ALA A 242 22.00 -5.64 25.13
C ALA A 242 22.35 -7.05 25.63
N ARG A 243 22.48 -7.27 26.94
CA ARG A 243 22.76 -8.58 27.54
C ARG A 243 21.65 -9.60 27.28
N VAL A 244 20.40 -9.18 27.40
CA VAL A 244 19.24 -10.04 27.12
C VAL A 244 19.17 -10.40 25.63
N LEU A 245 19.41 -9.43 24.75
CA LEU A 245 19.29 -9.61 23.29
C LEU A 245 20.52 -10.25 22.64
N LEU A 246 21.72 -10.14 23.24
CA LEU A 246 22.99 -10.59 22.65
C LEU A 246 22.97 -12.03 22.13
N PRO A 247 22.39 -13.02 22.84
CA PRO A 247 22.31 -14.38 22.33
C PRO A 247 21.51 -14.43 21.02
N LEU A 248 20.37 -13.73 20.97
CA LEU A 248 19.52 -13.71 19.78
C LEU A 248 20.11 -12.91 18.63
N TRP A 249 20.77 -11.80 18.94
CA TRP A 249 21.08 -10.72 18.01
C TRP A 249 21.76 -11.17 16.71
N TYR A 250 22.71 -12.09 16.83
CA TYR A 250 23.51 -12.60 15.70
C TYR A 250 23.13 -14.01 15.27
N SER A 251 22.22 -14.67 16.00
CA SER A 251 21.75 -16.01 15.68
C SER A 251 20.84 -15.97 14.45
N PRO A 252 20.94 -16.96 13.54
CA PRO A 252 19.87 -17.23 12.59
C PRO A 252 18.60 -17.64 13.36
N ILE A 253 17.46 -17.24 12.82
CA ILE A 253 16.15 -17.41 13.48
C ILE A 253 15.54 -18.77 13.15
N VAL A 254 15.87 -19.28 11.96
CA VAL A 254 15.38 -20.55 11.41
C VAL A 254 16.54 -21.54 11.28
N SER A 255 16.20 -22.81 11.46
CA SER A 255 17.07 -23.94 11.16
C SER A 255 16.35 -24.91 10.23
N GLU A 256 17.11 -25.65 9.42
CA GLU A 256 16.54 -26.65 8.52
C GLU A 256 16.64 -28.03 9.16
N ARG A 257 15.49 -28.65 9.45
CA ARG A 257 15.44 -30.04 9.93
C ARG A 257 15.23 -30.98 8.75
N ARG A 258 16.08 -32.01 8.65
CA ARG A 258 16.02 -33.08 7.64
C ARG A 258 16.07 -32.58 6.18
N GLY A 259 16.60 -31.39 5.91
CA GLY A 259 16.78 -30.84 4.56
C GLY A 259 15.49 -30.44 3.83
N CYS A 260 14.34 -30.41 4.50
CA CYS A 260 13.05 -30.14 3.86
C CYS A 260 12.17 -29.12 4.59
N PHE A 261 12.32 -28.97 5.92
CA PHE A 261 11.44 -28.14 6.73
C PHE A 261 12.23 -27.06 7.47
N LEU A 262 11.79 -25.81 7.30
CA LEU A 262 12.24 -24.70 8.13
C LEU A 262 11.51 -24.75 9.47
N VAL A 263 12.29 -24.73 10.55
CA VAL A 263 11.79 -24.76 11.93
C VAL A 263 12.42 -23.60 12.68
N SER A 264 11.66 -22.96 13.58
CA SER A 264 12.24 -21.99 14.51
C SER A 264 13.42 -22.64 15.24
N ARG A 265 14.54 -21.92 15.33
CA ARG A 265 15.71 -22.39 16.09
C ARG A 265 15.40 -22.43 17.59
N LEU A 266 14.58 -21.49 18.05
CA LEU A 266 14.21 -21.32 19.46
C LEU A 266 12.77 -21.76 19.69
N GLU A 267 12.53 -22.38 20.84
CA GLU A 267 11.21 -22.83 21.25
C GLU A 267 10.39 -21.69 21.88
N SER A 268 9.07 -21.87 22.00
CA SER A 268 8.18 -20.81 22.54
C SER A 268 8.54 -20.43 23.98
N ASP A 269 8.96 -21.41 24.80
CA ASP A 269 9.32 -21.18 26.20
C ASP A 269 10.59 -20.33 26.32
N GLU A 270 11.60 -20.59 25.48
CA GLU A 270 12.84 -19.80 25.41
C GLU A 270 12.54 -18.36 24.96
N LEU A 271 11.71 -18.18 23.93
CA LEU A 271 11.27 -16.87 23.44
C LEU A 271 10.44 -16.12 24.50
N GLY A 272 9.63 -16.85 25.27
CA GLY A 272 8.87 -16.33 26.40
C GLY A 272 9.77 -15.74 27.48
N TRP A 273 10.89 -16.39 27.77
CA TRP A 273 11.89 -15.88 28.72
C TRP A 273 12.45 -14.51 28.29
N PHE A 274 12.88 -14.38 27.02
CA PHE A 274 13.40 -13.11 26.49
C PHE A 274 12.32 -12.01 26.50
N SER A 275 11.09 -12.34 26.09
CA SER A 275 9.97 -11.41 26.08
C SER A 275 9.63 -10.91 27.49
N SER A 276 9.63 -11.79 28.50
CA SER A 276 9.37 -11.40 29.89
C SER A 276 10.39 -10.38 30.42
N HIS A 277 11.68 -10.65 30.22
CA HIS A 277 12.76 -9.77 30.68
C HIS A 277 12.69 -8.38 30.02
N LEU A 278 12.42 -8.33 28.71
CA LEU A 278 12.25 -7.06 28.00
C LEU A 278 10.95 -6.34 28.37
N THR A 279 9.86 -7.07 28.65
CA THR A 279 8.60 -6.48 29.11
C THR A 279 8.78 -5.81 30.46
N HIS A 280 9.47 -6.46 31.40
CA HIS A 280 9.73 -5.90 32.73
C HIS A 280 10.63 -4.67 32.62
N LEU A 281 11.67 -4.73 31.78
CA LEU A 281 12.53 -3.59 31.49
C LEU A 281 11.76 -2.43 30.85
N PHE A 282 10.91 -2.71 29.86
CA PHE A 282 10.09 -1.71 29.18
C PHE A 282 9.18 -0.98 30.17
N ARG A 283 8.44 -1.72 31.01
CA ARG A 283 7.58 -1.16 32.06
C ARG A 283 8.38 -0.30 33.04
N PHE A 284 9.54 -0.78 33.49
CA PHE A 284 10.41 -0.02 34.39
C PHE A 284 10.83 1.33 33.79
N VAL A 285 11.32 1.34 32.54
CA VAL A 285 11.76 2.57 31.87
C VAL A 285 10.59 3.51 31.62
N GLN A 286 9.42 2.98 31.25
CA GLN A 286 8.20 3.77 31.04
C GLN A 286 7.73 4.45 32.34
N SER A 287 7.68 3.72 33.45
CA SER A 287 7.25 4.26 34.76
C SER A 287 8.23 5.27 35.35
N ASN A 288 9.53 5.12 35.07
CA ASN A 288 10.57 5.97 35.65
C ASN A 288 11.13 7.01 34.67
N LEU A 289 10.51 7.21 33.50
CA LEU A 289 11.01 8.07 32.43
C LEU A 289 11.28 9.51 32.89
N ALA A 290 10.40 10.07 33.71
CA ALA A 290 10.53 11.42 34.26
C ALA A 290 11.76 11.58 35.18
N GLN A 291 12.07 10.55 35.97
CA GLN A 291 13.22 10.55 36.89
C GLN A 291 14.53 10.29 36.15
N LEU A 292 14.49 9.44 35.11
CA LEU A 292 15.59 9.21 34.17
C LEU A 292 15.96 10.48 33.41
N SER A 293 14.98 11.35 33.17
CA SER A 293 15.18 12.64 32.50
C SER A 293 15.59 13.77 33.42
N ALA A 294 15.05 13.87 34.65
CA ALA A 294 15.20 15.04 35.52
C ALA A 294 16.58 15.19 36.20
N SER A 295 17.50 14.23 36.01
CA SER A 295 18.79 14.21 36.70
C SER A 295 19.88 15.09 36.06
N ALA A 296 19.61 15.78 34.94
CA ALA A 296 20.57 16.63 34.23
C ALA A 296 20.04 18.07 34.08
N ARG A 297 20.93 19.09 34.04
CA ARG A 297 20.54 20.49 33.80
C ARG A 297 20.82 20.90 32.35
N GLY A 298 19.86 21.56 31.69
CA GLY A 298 20.07 22.21 30.39
C GLY A 298 20.15 21.24 29.20
N ARG A 299 21.07 21.48 28.25
CA ARG A 299 21.18 20.71 26.97
C ARG A 299 21.43 19.20 27.16
N VAL A 300 22.08 18.82 28.26
CA VAL A 300 22.37 17.41 28.62
C VAL A 300 21.10 16.65 29.04
N GLU A 301 20.09 17.36 29.54
CA GLU A 301 18.79 16.79 29.90
C GLU A 301 18.00 16.36 28.66
N ALA A 302 17.97 17.22 27.64
CA ALA A 302 17.32 16.93 26.36
C ALA A 302 17.97 15.74 25.63
N GLU A 303 19.32 15.65 25.65
CA GLU A 303 20.03 14.51 25.07
C GLU A 303 19.77 13.20 25.83
N SER A 304 19.69 13.26 27.17
CA SER A 304 19.37 12.10 28.01
C SER A 304 17.94 11.61 27.79
N GLN A 305 16.98 12.54 27.71
CA GLN A 305 15.60 12.27 27.34
C GLN A 305 15.51 11.60 25.97
N GLN A 306 16.15 12.18 24.95
CA GLN A 306 16.13 11.63 23.60
C GLN A 306 16.72 10.22 23.54
N ARG A 307 17.81 9.95 24.27
CA ARG A 307 18.41 8.61 24.36
C ARG A 307 17.49 7.61 25.05
N ALA A 308 16.78 8.01 26.11
CA ALA A 308 15.80 7.17 26.80
C ALA A 308 14.60 6.81 25.90
N TYR A 309 14.04 7.79 25.17
CA TYR A 309 12.97 7.53 24.19
C TYR A 309 13.42 6.58 23.07
N LYS A 310 14.63 6.78 22.52
CA LYS A 310 15.19 5.88 21.50
C LYS A 310 15.39 4.45 22.02
N LEU A 311 15.83 4.31 23.27
CA LEU A 311 15.97 3.00 23.91
C LEU A 311 14.60 2.33 24.11
N LEU A 312 13.59 3.07 24.57
CA LEU A 312 12.21 2.57 24.69
C LEU A 312 11.65 2.10 23.35
N GLN A 313 11.84 2.90 22.29
CA GLN A 313 11.41 2.53 20.95
C GLN A 313 12.10 1.26 20.46
N LEU A 314 13.40 1.12 20.71
CA LEU A 314 14.16 -0.08 20.35
C LEU A 314 13.66 -1.30 21.13
N ILE A 315 13.44 -1.18 22.45
CA ILE A 315 12.92 -2.28 23.28
C ILE A 315 11.51 -2.67 22.82
N SER A 316 10.63 -1.71 22.57
CA SER A 316 9.27 -1.95 22.05
C SER A 316 9.31 -2.73 20.75
N THR A 317 10.13 -2.29 19.79
CA THR A 317 10.23 -2.95 18.48
C THR A 317 10.76 -4.38 18.62
N ASN A 318 11.75 -4.62 19.49
CA ASN A 318 12.27 -5.97 19.73
C ASN A 318 11.24 -6.86 20.42
N LEU A 319 10.46 -6.31 21.35
CA LEU A 319 9.39 -7.02 22.05
C LEU A 319 8.28 -7.44 21.08
N GLU A 320 7.87 -6.56 20.16
CA GLU A 320 6.91 -6.89 19.11
C GLU A 320 7.40 -8.03 18.21
N LEU A 321 8.67 -7.99 17.80
CA LEU A 321 9.27 -9.05 16.98
C LEU A 321 9.38 -10.39 17.72
N LEU A 322 9.77 -10.36 19.00
CA LEU A 322 9.85 -11.57 19.83
C LEU A 322 8.47 -12.18 20.06
N ASN A 323 7.47 -11.36 20.34
CA ASN A 323 6.10 -11.83 20.55
C ASN A 323 5.51 -12.40 19.26
N LEU A 324 5.73 -11.74 18.13
CA LEU A 324 5.34 -12.29 16.82
C LEU A 324 6.03 -13.63 16.54
N TRP A 325 7.35 -13.72 16.79
CA TRP A 325 8.08 -14.96 16.55
C TRP A 325 7.68 -16.08 17.50
N LYS A 326 7.42 -15.76 18.77
CA LYS A 326 6.86 -16.68 19.77
C LYS A 326 5.52 -17.24 19.30
N LEU A 327 4.62 -16.36 18.85
CA LEU A 327 3.32 -16.76 18.30
C LEU A 327 3.49 -17.70 17.09
N LEU A 328 4.36 -17.36 16.15
CA LEU A 328 4.66 -18.21 14.99
C LEU A 328 5.20 -19.59 15.41
N ALA A 329 6.04 -19.65 16.45
CA ALA A 329 6.58 -20.90 16.98
C ALA A 329 5.49 -21.77 17.66
N GLU A 330 4.55 -21.17 18.38
CA GLU A 330 3.39 -21.87 18.99
C GLU A 330 2.47 -22.47 17.92
N HIS A 331 2.29 -21.76 16.80
CA HIS A 331 1.36 -22.11 15.74
C HIS A 331 2.02 -22.91 14.60
N GLN A 332 2.87 -23.87 14.95
CA GLN A 332 3.46 -24.84 14.01
C GLN A 332 4.15 -24.17 12.81
N PHE A 333 5.12 -23.30 13.08
CA PHE A 333 5.86 -22.51 12.08
C PHE A 333 6.20 -23.22 10.76
N TYR A 334 6.54 -24.52 10.79
CA TYR A 334 6.89 -25.28 9.59
C TYR A 334 5.77 -25.33 8.53
N LEU A 335 4.49 -25.27 8.93
CA LEU A 335 3.33 -25.20 8.02
C LEU A 335 3.22 -23.81 7.37
N VAL A 336 3.45 -22.76 8.15
CA VAL A 336 3.47 -21.37 7.67
C VAL A 336 4.63 -21.18 6.69
N ALA A 337 5.82 -21.66 7.03
CA ALA A 337 7.00 -21.56 6.19
C ALA A 337 6.83 -22.28 4.84
N ARG A 338 6.04 -23.36 4.78
CA ARG A 338 5.76 -24.09 3.53
C ARG A 338 4.91 -23.29 2.53
N ARG A 339 4.16 -22.28 3.00
CA ARG A 339 3.35 -21.39 2.14
C ARG A 339 4.14 -20.23 1.53
N LEU A 340 5.36 -20.00 2.02
CA LEU A 340 6.26 -18.99 1.48
C LEU A 340 6.87 -19.46 0.14
N THR A 341 7.10 -18.51 -0.75
CA THR A 341 7.85 -18.73 -2.00
C THR A 341 9.29 -19.19 -1.70
N GLU A 342 9.97 -19.81 -2.67
CA GLU A 342 11.36 -20.24 -2.45
C GLU A 342 12.29 -19.05 -2.20
N ASP A 343 12.06 -17.90 -2.85
CA ASP A 343 12.84 -16.68 -2.65
C ASP A 343 12.67 -16.12 -1.22
N GLU A 344 11.43 -16.09 -0.71
CA GLU A 344 11.14 -15.69 0.67
C GLU A 344 11.77 -16.65 1.69
N ARG A 345 11.74 -17.97 1.41
CA ARG A 345 12.40 -18.98 2.25
C ARG A 345 13.92 -18.85 2.22
N ALA A 346 14.52 -18.62 1.05
CA ALA A 346 15.96 -18.37 0.92
C ALA A 346 16.39 -17.10 1.65
N HIS A 347 15.58 -16.03 1.56
CA HIS A 347 15.79 -14.80 2.32
C HIS A 347 15.73 -15.07 3.82
N LEU A 348 14.72 -15.80 4.30
CA LEU A 348 14.58 -16.16 5.71
C LEU A 348 15.77 -16.99 6.24
N ARG A 349 16.32 -17.92 5.43
CA ARG A 349 17.53 -18.69 5.79
C ARG A 349 18.76 -17.80 6.03
N GLY A 350 18.88 -16.70 5.30
CA GLY A 350 19.98 -15.73 5.44
C GLY A 350 19.76 -14.68 6.52
N THR A 351 18.55 -14.56 7.07
CA THR A 351 18.22 -13.53 8.06
C THR A 351 18.62 -13.91 9.48
N ARG A 352 19.24 -12.97 10.18
CA ARG A 352 19.50 -13.03 11.63
C ARG A 352 18.44 -12.24 12.37
N PHE A 353 18.33 -12.44 13.69
CA PHE A 353 17.35 -11.71 14.51
C PHE A 353 17.43 -10.18 14.35
N ARG A 354 18.65 -9.61 14.42
CA ARG A 354 18.85 -8.16 14.22
C ARG A 354 18.40 -7.66 12.85
N ASP A 355 18.39 -8.53 11.83
CA ASP A 355 18.04 -8.11 10.47
C ASP A 355 16.52 -7.91 10.36
N LEU A 356 15.70 -8.57 11.20
CA LEU A 356 14.25 -8.33 11.24
C LEU A 356 13.87 -6.90 11.63
N LEU A 357 14.74 -6.20 12.37
CA LEU A 357 14.55 -4.80 12.72
C LEU A 357 14.69 -3.86 11.51
N LEU A 358 15.30 -4.32 10.42
CA LEU A 358 15.52 -3.50 9.23
C LEU A 358 14.22 -3.34 8.46
N ALA A 359 13.89 -2.10 8.05
CA ALA A 359 12.65 -1.78 7.33
C ALA A 359 12.41 -2.65 6.08
N LYS A 360 13.49 -3.08 5.39
CA LYS A 360 13.42 -3.98 4.23
C LYS A 360 12.76 -5.34 4.53
N ASN A 361 12.83 -5.80 5.78
CA ASN A 361 12.29 -7.08 6.21
C ASN A 361 10.86 -6.97 6.75
N ARG A 362 10.30 -5.76 6.83
CA ARG A 362 8.91 -5.55 7.23
C ARG A 362 7.91 -6.23 6.29
N LEU A 363 8.20 -6.25 4.98
CA LEU A 363 7.40 -6.96 3.99
C LEU A 363 7.39 -8.47 4.24
N LEU A 364 8.53 -9.05 4.60
CA LEU A 364 8.65 -10.47 4.93
C LEU A 364 7.83 -10.82 6.18
N LEU A 365 7.87 -9.97 7.21
CA LEU A 365 7.07 -10.15 8.44
C LEU A 365 5.57 -10.07 8.16
N ASN A 366 5.13 -9.09 7.37
CA ASN A 366 3.73 -8.98 6.95
C ASN A 366 3.30 -10.21 6.13
N ARG A 367 4.17 -10.74 5.27
CA ARG A 367 3.90 -11.98 4.53
C ARG A 367 3.79 -13.19 5.46
N LEU A 368 4.66 -13.30 6.48
CA LEU A 368 4.57 -14.35 7.49
C LEU A 368 3.24 -14.31 8.25
N ILE A 369 2.79 -13.12 8.64
CA ILE A 369 1.47 -12.92 9.27
C ILE A 369 0.35 -13.33 8.31
N ALA A 370 0.40 -12.92 7.04
CA ALA A 370 -0.57 -13.32 6.04
C ALA A 370 -0.61 -14.84 5.85
N CYS A 371 0.54 -15.52 5.76
CA CYS A 371 0.61 -16.98 5.64
C CYS A 371 0.08 -17.70 6.89
N LEU A 372 0.28 -17.14 8.09
CA LEU A 372 -0.31 -17.66 9.32
C LEU A 372 -1.84 -17.58 9.29
N LEU A 373 -2.39 -16.41 8.92
CA LEU A 373 -3.83 -16.22 8.79
C LEU A 373 -4.42 -17.12 7.69
N GLU A 374 -3.76 -17.23 6.54
CA GLU A 374 -4.14 -18.14 5.45
C GLU A 374 -4.12 -19.62 5.87
N HIS A 375 -3.25 -20.01 6.81
CA HIS A 375 -3.23 -21.37 7.36
C HIS A 375 -4.46 -21.61 8.25
N TYR A 376 -4.78 -20.68 9.14
CA TYR A 376 -5.99 -20.74 9.99
C TYR A 376 -7.28 -20.76 9.16
N LEU A 377 -7.31 -19.92 8.12
CA LEU A 377 -8.41 -19.85 7.16
C LEU A 377 -8.59 -21.18 6.42
N ALA A 378 -7.51 -21.86 6.02
CA ALA A 378 -7.61 -23.15 5.33
C ALA A 378 -8.20 -24.27 6.21
N ASP A 379 -8.00 -24.19 7.53
CA ASP A 379 -8.54 -25.15 8.50
C ASP A 379 -9.98 -24.80 8.93
N SER A 380 -10.60 -23.77 8.32
CA SER A 380 -11.94 -23.25 8.67
C SER A 380 -12.09 -22.84 10.14
N ALA A 381 -10.96 -22.54 10.80
CA ALA A 381 -10.96 -22.04 12.18
C ALA A 381 -11.21 -20.54 12.20
N SER A 382 -11.95 -20.07 13.21
CA SER A 382 -12.21 -18.64 13.40
C SER A 382 -10.91 -17.84 13.56
N VAL A 383 -10.79 -16.74 12.81
CA VAL A 383 -9.58 -15.90 12.77
C VAL A 383 -9.54 -14.88 13.92
N ASP A 384 -10.65 -14.71 14.65
CA ASP A 384 -10.77 -13.75 15.76
C ASP A 384 -9.75 -14.01 16.88
N SER A 385 -9.56 -15.28 17.29
CA SER A 385 -8.66 -15.63 18.39
C SER A 385 -7.19 -15.31 18.07
N ILE A 386 -6.74 -15.64 16.86
CA ILE A 386 -5.38 -15.37 16.41
C ILE A 386 -5.16 -13.90 16.10
N SER A 387 -6.18 -13.19 15.59
CA SER A 387 -6.13 -11.75 15.34
C SER A 387 -5.97 -10.96 16.64
N ASN A 388 -6.68 -11.31 17.71
CA ASN A 388 -6.53 -10.66 19.01
C ASN A 388 -5.12 -10.89 19.57
N LYS A 389 -4.60 -12.11 19.47
CA LYS A 389 -3.20 -12.41 19.85
C LYS A 389 -2.18 -11.64 19.03
N LEU A 390 -2.38 -11.49 17.72
CA LEU A 390 -1.50 -10.70 16.84
C LEU A 390 -1.54 -9.20 17.18
N GLN A 391 -2.71 -8.66 17.51
CA GLN A 391 -2.84 -7.26 17.94
C GLN A 391 -2.13 -6.99 19.27
N GLU A 392 -2.26 -7.92 20.23
CA GLU A 392 -1.54 -7.85 21.52
C GLU A 392 -0.03 -8.04 21.35
N ALA A 393 0.39 -8.93 20.45
CA ALA A 393 1.80 -9.26 20.22
C ALA A 393 2.54 -8.18 19.42
N CYS A 394 1.97 -7.67 18.33
CA CYS A 394 2.66 -6.81 17.36
C CYS A 394 1.74 -5.75 16.71
N SER A 395 1.28 -4.80 17.52
CA SER A 395 0.38 -3.73 17.08
C SER A 395 0.94 -2.80 16.00
N SER A 396 2.28 -2.66 15.86
CA SER A 396 2.84 -1.85 14.77
C SER A 396 2.85 -2.58 13.42
N LEU A 397 2.80 -3.91 13.42
CA LEU A 397 2.81 -4.75 12.22
C LEU A 397 1.42 -5.22 11.82
N TYR A 398 0.54 -5.47 12.81
CA TYR A 398 -0.83 -5.91 12.61
C TYR A 398 -1.81 -4.95 13.29
N THR A 399 -2.45 -4.12 12.47
CA THR A 399 -3.36 -3.08 12.93
C THR A 399 -4.77 -3.63 13.17
N PRO A 400 -5.64 -2.93 13.92
CA PRO A 400 -7.05 -3.33 14.02
C PRO A 400 -7.76 -3.36 12.66
N GLN A 401 -7.31 -2.56 11.70
CA GLN A 401 -7.85 -2.55 10.34
C GLN A 401 -7.47 -3.83 9.58
N ASP A 402 -6.26 -4.34 9.77
CA ASP A 402 -5.84 -5.64 9.21
C ASP A 402 -6.70 -6.79 9.75
N ALA A 403 -7.13 -6.73 11.02
CA ALA A 403 -8.04 -7.71 11.59
C ALA A 403 -9.45 -7.65 11.00
N LEU A 404 -9.97 -6.46 10.69
CA LEU A 404 -11.23 -6.32 9.94
C LEU A 404 -11.11 -6.96 8.55
N CYS A 405 -9.99 -6.75 7.86
CA CYS A 405 -9.70 -7.38 6.58
C CYS A 405 -9.58 -8.91 6.69
N ALA A 406 -8.93 -9.42 7.74
CA ALA A 406 -8.80 -10.85 7.99
C ALA A 406 -10.15 -11.51 8.25
N LYS A 407 -11.01 -10.86 9.04
CA LYS A 407 -12.39 -11.30 9.29
C LYS A 407 -13.24 -11.26 8.02
N ALA A 408 -13.13 -10.19 7.23
CA ALA A 408 -13.82 -10.11 5.94
C ALA A 408 -13.38 -11.26 5.01
N ASN A 409 -12.09 -11.59 4.96
CA ASN A 409 -11.58 -12.73 4.20
C ASN A 409 -12.15 -14.07 4.67
N GLU A 410 -12.31 -14.29 5.98
CA GLU A 410 -12.98 -15.47 6.54
C GLU A 410 -14.41 -15.59 6.01
N MET A 411 -15.16 -14.47 6.02
CA MET A 411 -16.52 -14.43 5.49
C MET A 411 -16.58 -14.72 3.98
N LEU A 412 -15.63 -14.22 3.20
CA LEU A 412 -15.53 -14.53 1.77
C LEU A 412 -15.27 -16.02 1.54
N GLN A 413 -14.39 -16.63 2.33
CA GLN A 413 -14.10 -18.06 2.21
C GLN A 413 -15.32 -18.92 2.61
N ALA A 414 -16.02 -18.54 3.68
CA ALA A 414 -17.27 -19.19 4.08
C ALA A 414 -18.35 -19.08 2.98
N ALA A 415 -18.41 -17.96 2.26
CA ALA A 415 -19.39 -17.72 1.20
C ALA A 415 -19.18 -18.58 -0.07
N ALA A 416 -18.01 -19.19 -0.26
CA ALA A 416 -17.68 -19.95 -1.48
C ALA A 416 -18.50 -21.24 -1.65
N GLY A 417 -19.04 -21.82 -0.57
CA GLY A 417 -19.81 -23.07 -0.58
C GLY A 417 -21.29 -22.94 -0.20
N GLU A 418 -21.77 -21.73 0.09
CA GLU A 418 -23.11 -21.46 0.62
C GLU A 418 -24.15 -21.13 -0.49
N PRO A 419 -25.45 -21.36 -0.26
CA PRO A 419 -26.51 -21.01 -1.21
C PRO A 419 -26.63 -19.48 -1.40
N LEU A 420 -27.25 -19.05 -2.51
CA LEU A 420 -27.26 -17.66 -2.98
C LEU A 420 -27.71 -16.64 -1.91
N ASP A 421 -28.77 -16.92 -1.15
CA ASP A 421 -29.31 -15.99 -0.13
C ASP A 421 -28.34 -15.81 1.04
N ARG A 422 -27.73 -16.91 1.51
CA ARG A 422 -26.75 -16.85 2.60
C ARG A 422 -25.45 -16.21 2.12
N ARG A 423 -25.02 -16.55 0.90
CA ARG A 423 -23.85 -15.98 0.24
C ARG A 423 -23.97 -14.47 0.06
N THR A 424 -25.10 -13.95 -0.43
CA THR A 424 -25.29 -12.50 -0.60
C THR A 424 -25.23 -11.76 0.74
N SER A 425 -25.80 -12.32 1.81
CA SER A 425 -25.69 -11.77 3.17
C SER A 425 -24.23 -11.75 3.67
N LEU A 426 -23.48 -12.83 3.48
CA LEU A 426 -22.07 -12.91 3.90
C LEU A 426 -21.19 -11.93 3.11
N LEU A 427 -21.42 -11.80 1.80
CA LEU A 427 -20.73 -10.84 0.93
C LEU A 427 -21.05 -9.39 1.32
N ALA A 428 -22.30 -9.09 1.66
CA ALA A 428 -22.69 -7.75 2.11
C ALA A 428 -22.02 -7.37 3.43
N GLU A 429 -21.92 -8.31 4.37
CA GLU A 429 -21.24 -8.08 5.65
C GLU A 429 -19.70 -8.00 5.48
N ALA A 430 -19.10 -8.86 4.66
CA ALA A 430 -17.68 -8.75 4.30
C ALA A 430 -17.38 -7.38 3.67
N GLY A 431 -18.25 -6.93 2.76
CA GLY A 431 -18.17 -5.59 2.16
C GLY A 431 -18.34 -4.45 3.17
N ARG A 432 -19.08 -4.65 4.27
CA ARG A 432 -19.17 -3.67 5.38
C ARG A 432 -17.85 -3.58 6.12
N LEU A 433 -17.26 -4.72 6.47
CA LEU A 433 -15.98 -4.77 7.18
C LEU A 433 -14.82 -4.15 6.38
N TYR A 434 -14.76 -4.38 5.05
CA TYR A 434 -13.76 -3.70 4.21
C TYR A 434 -13.96 -2.18 4.17
N ARG A 435 -15.21 -1.70 4.18
CA ARG A 435 -15.49 -0.26 4.25
C ARG A 435 -15.11 0.34 5.61
N GLU A 436 -15.23 -0.43 6.69
CA GLU A 436 -14.78 -0.01 8.03
C GLU A 436 -13.26 0.02 8.15
N ALA A 437 -12.54 -0.88 7.46
CA ALA A 437 -11.07 -0.93 7.46
C ALA A 437 -10.40 0.29 6.78
N GLY A 438 -11.08 0.92 5.83
CA GLY A 438 -10.67 2.20 5.27
C GLY A 438 -9.50 2.13 4.26
N THR A 439 -8.66 3.17 4.25
CA THR A 439 -7.54 3.32 3.28
C THR A 439 -6.42 2.29 3.42
N SER A 440 -6.44 1.48 4.48
CA SER A 440 -5.52 0.34 4.68
C SER A 440 -5.79 -0.82 3.71
N VAL A 441 -6.96 -0.88 3.09
CA VAL A 441 -7.39 -1.98 2.22
C VAL A 441 -6.66 -1.93 0.87
N SER A 442 -5.93 -3.00 0.56
CA SER A 442 -5.37 -3.22 -0.77
C SER A 442 -6.45 -3.73 -1.74
N LEU A 443 -6.90 -2.86 -2.66
CA LEU A 443 -7.85 -3.23 -3.72
C LEU A 443 -7.31 -4.34 -4.63
N ALA A 444 -5.99 -4.39 -4.84
CA ALA A 444 -5.35 -5.40 -5.69
C ALA A 444 -5.54 -6.83 -5.15
N ASP A 445 -5.60 -6.99 -3.84
CA ASP A 445 -5.74 -8.31 -3.19
C ASP A 445 -7.21 -8.72 -2.99
N VAL A 446 -8.08 -7.74 -2.70
CA VAL A 446 -9.49 -7.98 -2.36
C VAL A 446 -10.37 -8.19 -3.59
N LEU A 447 -10.18 -7.39 -4.64
CA LEU A 447 -11.05 -7.45 -5.83
C LEU A 447 -11.01 -8.80 -6.55
N PRO A 448 -9.86 -9.48 -6.74
CA PRO A 448 -9.84 -10.81 -7.35
C PRO A 448 -10.62 -11.86 -6.55
N ARG A 449 -10.61 -11.77 -5.20
CA ARG A 449 -11.36 -12.69 -4.32
C ARG A 449 -12.87 -12.46 -4.44
N LEU A 450 -13.30 -11.21 -4.51
CA LEU A 450 -14.71 -10.84 -4.73
C LEU A 450 -15.17 -11.20 -6.15
N GLU A 451 -14.30 -11.06 -7.16
CA GLU A 451 -14.57 -11.42 -8.55
C GLU A 451 -14.76 -12.93 -8.72
N ALA A 452 -13.96 -13.75 -8.03
CA ALA A 452 -14.17 -15.21 -7.98
C ALA A 452 -15.53 -15.60 -7.39
N LEU A 453 -16.08 -14.76 -6.51
CA LEU A 453 -17.42 -14.88 -5.93
C LEU A 453 -18.48 -14.05 -6.68
N GLN A 454 -18.17 -13.52 -7.86
CA GLN A 454 -19.09 -12.72 -8.71
C GLN A 454 -19.81 -11.58 -7.94
N ALA A 455 -19.16 -11.02 -6.91
CA ALA A 455 -19.73 -10.03 -6.01
C ALA A 455 -19.57 -8.59 -6.53
N TYR A 456 -19.95 -8.34 -7.78
CA TYR A 456 -19.64 -7.09 -8.50
C TYR A 456 -20.29 -5.84 -7.89
N GLU A 457 -21.49 -5.98 -7.30
CA GLU A 457 -22.15 -4.87 -6.60
C GLU A 457 -21.38 -4.44 -5.35
N THR A 458 -20.91 -5.42 -4.56
CA THR A 458 -20.06 -5.17 -3.39
C THR A 458 -18.73 -4.54 -3.79
N MET A 459 -18.14 -4.98 -4.90
CA MET A 459 -16.91 -4.40 -5.45
C MET A 459 -17.09 -2.92 -5.83
N ALA A 460 -18.17 -2.60 -6.55
CA ALA A 460 -18.47 -1.23 -6.94
C ALA A 460 -18.71 -0.33 -5.72
N GLY A 461 -19.51 -0.79 -4.77
CA GLY A 461 -19.76 -0.09 -3.52
C GLY A 461 -18.48 0.12 -2.68
N LEU A 462 -17.58 -0.86 -2.66
CA LEU A 462 -16.29 -0.75 -1.98
C LEU A 462 -15.38 0.31 -2.63
N CYS A 463 -15.21 0.27 -3.96
CA CYS A 463 -14.37 1.26 -4.66
C CYS A 463 -14.87 2.69 -4.43
N LEU A 464 -16.18 2.91 -4.46
CA LEU A 464 -16.78 4.25 -4.25
C LEU A 464 -16.66 4.70 -2.79
N ALA A 465 -16.86 3.79 -1.83
CA ALA A 465 -16.70 4.11 -0.41
C ALA A 465 -15.24 4.43 -0.07
N LEU A 466 -14.29 3.65 -0.57
CA LEU A 466 -12.85 3.90 -0.38
C LEU A 466 -12.44 5.22 -1.06
N ALA A 467 -12.94 5.53 -2.26
CA ALA A 467 -12.65 6.81 -2.91
C ALA A 467 -13.06 8.01 -2.04
N LYS A 468 -14.25 7.95 -1.41
CA LYS A 468 -14.70 8.99 -0.46
C LYS A 468 -13.84 9.04 0.82
N GLN A 469 -13.30 7.91 1.28
CA GLN A 469 -12.46 7.86 2.48
C GLN A 469 -11.02 8.33 2.23
N TRP A 470 -10.48 8.12 1.02
CA TRP A 470 -9.20 8.68 0.59
C TRP A 470 -9.24 10.21 0.50
N ASP A 471 -10.40 10.78 0.15
CA ASP A 471 -10.58 12.23 0.03
C ASP A 471 -11.91 12.72 0.64
N PRO A 472 -12.02 12.79 1.98
CA PRO A 472 -13.24 13.25 2.64
C PRO A 472 -13.55 14.74 2.42
N GLN A 473 -12.58 15.52 1.94
CA GLN A 473 -12.68 16.97 1.74
C GLN A 473 -12.86 17.36 0.26
N ASP A 474 -13.02 16.39 -0.64
CA ASP A 474 -13.14 16.60 -2.08
C ASP A 474 -12.01 17.47 -2.69
N ARG A 475 -10.79 17.33 -2.17
CA ARG A 475 -9.61 18.04 -2.67
C ARG A 475 -9.35 17.73 -4.14
N ALA A 476 -9.56 16.48 -4.56
CA ALA A 476 -9.38 16.08 -5.96
C ALA A 476 -10.32 16.84 -6.90
N LEU A 477 -11.53 17.15 -6.44
CA LEU A 477 -12.51 17.90 -7.21
C LEU A 477 -12.10 19.38 -7.33
N HIS A 478 -11.51 19.96 -6.28
CA HIS A 478 -10.94 21.31 -6.34
C HIS A 478 -9.84 21.41 -7.40
N PHE A 479 -8.85 20.51 -7.39
CA PHE A 479 -7.77 20.49 -8.38
C PHE A 479 -8.28 20.27 -9.81
N THR A 480 -9.29 19.40 -9.98
CA THR A 480 -9.89 19.13 -11.29
C THR A 480 -10.63 20.34 -11.85
N ARG A 481 -11.28 21.15 -11.00
CA ARG A 481 -11.99 22.39 -11.40
C ARG A 481 -11.02 23.52 -11.74
N GLU A 482 -9.97 23.70 -10.94
CA GLU A 482 -8.98 24.77 -11.14
C GLU A 482 -7.93 24.45 -12.21
N GLY A 483 -7.80 23.18 -12.62
CA GLY A 483 -6.78 22.73 -13.57
C GLY A 483 -5.35 22.81 -13.03
N ARG A 484 -5.19 22.87 -11.70
CA ARG A 484 -3.90 22.98 -11.02
C ARG A 484 -3.40 21.60 -10.55
N LYS A 485 -2.08 21.46 -10.45
CA LYS A 485 -1.47 20.24 -9.88
C LYS A 485 -1.51 20.28 -8.34
N PRO A 486 -1.54 19.11 -7.67
CA PRO A 486 -1.44 19.03 -6.21
C PRO A 486 -0.18 19.74 -5.70
N HIS A 487 -0.31 20.50 -4.62
CA HIS A 487 0.80 21.27 -4.04
C HIS A 487 1.48 20.55 -2.86
N THR A 488 0.74 19.73 -2.11
CA THR A 488 1.26 18.95 -0.98
C THR A 488 1.24 17.45 -1.29
N GLU A 489 2.10 16.67 -0.61
CA GLU A 489 2.11 15.20 -0.73
C GLU A 489 0.75 14.61 -0.35
N ALA A 490 0.11 15.13 0.70
CA ALA A 490 -1.23 14.69 1.11
C ALA A 490 -2.30 14.92 0.03
N ASP A 491 -2.20 16.01 -0.74
CA ASP A 491 -3.11 16.28 -1.84
C ASP A 491 -2.84 15.34 -3.03
N ALA A 492 -1.57 15.04 -3.30
CA ALA A 492 -1.19 14.08 -4.32
C ALA A 492 -1.69 12.67 -3.98
N ASP A 493 -1.55 12.24 -2.72
CA ASP A 493 -2.02 10.95 -2.24
C ASP A 493 -3.56 10.84 -2.28
N ALA A 494 -4.28 11.90 -1.91
CA ALA A 494 -5.74 11.93 -1.99
C ALA A 494 -6.24 11.78 -3.44
N VAL A 495 -5.61 12.51 -4.38
CA VAL A 495 -5.93 12.43 -5.82
C VAL A 495 -5.57 11.04 -6.38
N ALA A 496 -4.38 10.52 -6.06
CA ALA A 496 -3.91 9.23 -6.52
C ALA A 496 -4.77 8.07 -5.97
N GLY A 497 -5.10 8.11 -4.67
CA GLY A 497 -5.95 7.12 -4.02
C GLY A 497 -7.35 7.05 -4.61
N ARG A 498 -8.02 8.20 -4.82
CA ARG A 498 -9.31 8.25 -5.54
C ARG A 498 -9.21 7.70 -6.95
N HIS A 499 -8.20 8.16 -7.70
CA HIS A 499 -8.01 7.73 -9.08
C HIS A 499 -7.76 6.23 -9.17
N GLY A 500 -6.97 5.65 -8.26
CA GLY A 500 -6.74 4.21 -8.17
C GLY A 500 -8.04 3.42 -7.91
N CYS A 501 -8.94 3.94 -7.07
CA CYS A 501 -10.26 3.33 -6.85
C CYS A 501 -11.13 3.35 -8.11
N TYR A 502 -11.13 4.46 -8.86
CA TYR A 502 -11.87 4.56 -10.12
C TYR A 502 -11.28 3.68 -11.20
N GLN A 503 -9.95 3.64 -11.33
CA GLN A 503 -9.27 2.74 -12.27
C GLN A 503 -9.65 1.28 -11.99
N ALA A 504 -9.60 0.85 -10.73
CA ALA A 504 -10.00 -0.50 -10.36
C ALA A 504 -11.47 -0.80 -10.71
N LEU A 505 -12.37 0.16 -10.51
CA LEU A 505 -13.79 0.06 -10.91
C LEU A 505 -13.94 -0.07 -12.44
N LEU A 506 -13.25 0.77 -13.20
CA LEU A 506 -13.28 0.75 -14.66
C LEU A 506 -12.67 -0.55 -15.21
N ASP A 507 -11.61 -1.07 -14.59
CA ASP A 507 -11.00 -2.35 -14.94
C ASP A 507 -12.00 -3.49 -14.79
N ILE A 508 -12.82 -3.48 -13.73
CA ILE A 508 -13.93 -4.44 -13.56
C ILE A 508 -14.93 -4.28 -14.71
N CYS A 509 -15.36 -3.06 -15.03
CA CYS A 509 -16.27 -2.80 -16.15
C CYS A 509 -15.70 -3.29 -17.49
N THR A 510 -14.41 -3.10 -17.76
CA THR A 510 -13.77 -3.62 -18.99
C THR A 510 -13.77 -5.13 -19.04
N ARG A 511 -13.50 -5.83 -17.92
CA ARG A 511 -13.55 -7.29 -17.85
C ARG A 511 -14.96 -7.82 -18.07
N LEU A 512 -15.95 -7.25 -17.38
CA LEU A 512 -17.38 -7.57 -17.55
C LEU A 512 -17.83 -7.36 -19.01
N ARG A 513 -17.44 -6.24 -19.62
CA ARG A 513 -17.76 -5.94 -21.02
C ARG A 513 -17.14 -6.96 -21.97
N ARG A 514 -15.85 -7.29 -21.81
CA ARG A 514 -15.16 -8.29 -22.65
C ARG A 514 -15.85 -9.66 -22.56
N ALA A 515 -16.31 -10.02 -21.37
CA ALA A 515 -17.08 -11.25 -21.15
C ALA A 515 -18.48 -11.17 -21.79
N ALA A 516 -19.16 -10.02 -21.71
CA ALA A 516 -20.48 -9.82 -22.31
C ALA A 516 -20.48 -9.80 -23.85
N THR A 517 -19.45 -9.21 -24.48
CA THR A 517 -19.37 -9.10 -25.95
C THR A 517 -18.72 -10.31 -26.62
N GLY A 518 -18.25 -11.30 -25.86
CA GLY A 518 -17.57 -12.49 -26.39
C GLY A 518 -16.21 -12.22 -27.05
N ALA A 519 -15.71 -10.98 -27.00
CA ALA A 519 -14.47 -10.56 -27.65
C ALA A 519 -13.18 -11.09 -26.98
N GLY A 520 -13.32 -11.88 -25.90
CA GLY A 520 -12.20 -12.46 -25.13
C GLY A 520 -11.73 -13.85 -25.57
N ALA A 521 -12.30 -14.45 -26.63
CA ALA A 521 -11.89 -15.78 -27.10
C ALA A 521 -10.68 -15.78 -28.06
N ALA A 522 -10.18 -14.61 -28.48
CA ALA A 522 -9.02 -14.50 -29.35
C ALA A 522 -7.96 -13.59 -28.71
N THR A 523 -6.77 -14.14 -28.50
CA THR A 523 -5.53 -13.49 -28.03
C THR A 523 -5.42 -13.13 -26.55
N VAL A 524 -5.07 -14.14 -25.74
CA VAL A 524 -4.12 -13.95 -24.63
C VAL A 524 -2.94 -14.90 -24.92
N PRO A 525 -1.69 -14.43 -25.01
CA PRO A 525 -0.54 -15.34 -25.00
C PRO A 525 -0.54 -16.02 -23.63
N VAL A 526 -0.60 -17.35 -23.63
CA VAL A 526 -0.43 -18.18 -22.44
C VAL A 526 0.89 -17.81 -21.78
N ALA A 527 0.82 -17.01 -20.73
CA ALA A 527 1.93 -16.83 -19.80
C ALA A 527 2.16 -18.19 -19.12
N VAL A 528 3.38 -18.67 -19.32
CA VAL A 528 4.00 -19.87 -18.77
C VAL A 528 3.55 -20.13 -17.34
N THR A 529 2.83 -21.24 -17.13
CA THR A 529 2.72 -21.87 -15.82
C THR A 529 4.01 -22.64 -15.53
N PRO A 530 4.55 -22.59 -14.30
CA PRO A 530 5.63 -23.49 -13.92
C PRO A 530 5.09 -24.92 -13.84
N ARG A 531 5.78 -25.81 -14.54
CA ARG A 531 5.57 -27.25 -14.61
C ARG A 531 5.56 -27.87 -13.20
N PRO A 532 4.56 -28.69 -12.81
CA PRO A 532 4.71 -29.56 -11.65
C PRO A 532 5.73 -30.66 -12.00
N VAL A 533 6.81 -30.70 -11.25
CA VAL A 533 7.79 -31.79 -11.29
C VAL A 533 7.21 -32.98 -10.52
N GLY A 534 7.15 -34.13 -11.19
CA GLY A 534 7.18 -35.44 -10.54
C GLY A 534 5.85 -36.20 -10.44
N VAL A 535 5.33 -36.72 -11.55
CA VAL A 535 4.56 -37.99 -11.55
C VAL A 535 4.89 -38.77 -12.83
N SER A 536 5.30 -40.02 -12.66
CA SER A 536 5.67 -40.96 -13.73
C SER A 536 4.48 -41.38 -14.61
N PRO A 537 4.69 -41.73 -15.89
CA PRO A 537 3.63 -41.79 -16.89
C PRO A 537 3.05 -43.21 -17.04
N HIS A 538 2.24 -43.67 -16.08
CA HIS A 538 1.35 -44.82 -16.32
C HIS A 538 0.06 -44.69 -15.49
N SER A 539 -0.92 -43.95 -16.00
CA SER A 539 -2.33 -44.17 -15.67
C SER A 539 -3.23 -43.51 -16.72
N SER A 540 -4.40 -44.11 -16.95
CA SER A 540 -5.45 -43.69 -17.90
C SER A 540 -6.07 -42.31 -17.61
N ALA A 541 -5.54 -41.55 -16.65
CA ALA A 541 -6.00 -40.22 -16.27
C ALA A 541 -5.64 -39.12 -17.28
N ALA A 542 -4.53 -39.27 -18.03
CA ALA A 542 -4.14 -38.29 -19.07
C ALA A 542 -5.11 -38.27 -20.25
N ALA A 543 -5.70 -39.43 -20.59
CA ALA A 543 -6.75 -39.53 -21.61
C ALA A 543 -8.08 -38.92 -21.14
N ALA A 544 -8.40 -39.04 -19.84
CA ALA A 544 -9.58 -38.43 -19.23
C ALA A 544 -9.47 -36.89 -19.15
N ALA A 545 -8.28 -36.34 -18.91
CA ALA A 545 -8.06 -34.89 -18.90
C ALA A 545 -8.14 -34.27 -20.31
N ALA A 546 -7.66 -34.97 -21.34
CA ALA A 546 -7.81 -34.54 -22.74
C ALA A 546 -9.28 -34.62 -23.22
N ALA A 547 -10.04 -35.63 -22.76
CA ALA A 547 -11.47 -35.73 -23.03
C ALA A 547 -12.30 -34.65 -22.31
N ALA A 548 -11.90 -34.23 -21.10
CA ALA A 548 -12.53 -33.12 -20.38
C ALA A 548 -12.28 -31.76 -21.03
N ALA A 549 -11.09 -31.54 -21.62
CA ALA A 549 -10.80 -30.33 -22.41
C ALA A 549 -11.59 -30.29 -23.74
N ALA A 550 -11.83 -31.45 -24.36
CA ALA A 550 -12.67 -31.56 -25.56
C ALA A 550 -14.18 -31.42 -25.26
N ALA A 551 -14.63 -31.78 -24.05
CA ALA A 551 -16.03 -31.66 -23.63
C ALA A 551 -16.49 -30.20 -23.41
N VAL A 552 -15.57 -29.24 -23.19
CA VAL A 552 -15.90 -27.81 -23.05
C VAL A 552 -16.36 -27.19 -24.38
N VAL A 553 -16.04 -27.79 -25.52
CA VAL A 553 -16.48 -27.34 -26.85
C VAL A 553 -17.92 -27.78 -27.19
N SER A 554 -18.57 -28.55 -26.31
CA SER A 554 -19.94 -29.08 -26.52
C SER A 554 -20.99 -28.38 -25.64
N GLN A 555 -20.82 -27.10 -25.29
CA GLN A 555 -21.89 -26.33 -24.67
C GLN A 555 -22.85 -25.82 -25.75
N SER A 556 -24.14 -26.18 -25.63
CA SER A 556 -25.20 -25.68 -26.52
C SER A 556 -25.18 -24.14 -26.60
N PRO A 557 -25.26 -23.52 -27.80
CA PRO A 557 -25.13 -22.07 -27.99
C PRO A 557 -26.10 -21.24 -27.13
N ALA A 558 -27.23 -21.82 -26.71
CA ALA A 558 -28.19 -21.17 -25.83
C ALA A 558 -27.66 -20.89 -24.40
N LYS A 559 -26.81 -21.77 -23.84
CA LYS A 559 -26.24 -21.55 -22.49
C LYS A 559 -25.12 -20.50 -22.50
N ALA A 560 -24.35 -20.43 -23.59
CA ALA A 560 -23.34 -19.40 -23.79
C ALA A 560 -23.96 -18.01 -23.95
N GLN A 561 -25.06 -17.90 -24.71
CA GLN A 561 -25.82 -16.66 -24.86
C GLN A 561 -26.46 -16.21 -23.53
N GLN A 562 -27.00 -17.15 -22.75
CA GLN A 562 -27.56 -16.85 -21.42
C GLN A 562 -26.51 -16.23 -20.47
N GLY A 563 -25.29 -16.80 -20.42
CA GLY A 563 -24.19 -16.25 -19.60
C GLY A 563 -23.71 -14.87 -20.07
N GLN A 564 -23.72 -14.60 -21.37
CA GLN A 564 -23.40 -13.28 -21.93
C GLN A 564 -24.44 -12.22 -21.53
N HIS A 565 -25.72 -12.56 -21.59
CA HIS A 565 -26.80 -11.67 -21.16
C HIS A 565 -26.78 -11.39 -19.65
N GLU A 566 -26.46 -12.39 -18.83
CA GLU A 566 -26.28 -12.20 -17.39
C GLU A 566 -25.11 -11.24 -17.10
N MET A 567 -23.98 -11.40 -17.80
CA MET A 567 -22.83 -10.51 -17.64
C MET A 567 -23.12 -9.07 -18.09
N ALA A 568 -23.90 -8.89 -19.15
CA ALA A 568 -24.36 -7.58 -19.60
C ALA A 568 -25.28 -6.90 -18.56
N ARG A 569 -26.17 -7.67 -17.91
CA ARG A 569 -27.02 -7.17 -16.81
C ARG A 569 -26.20 -6.78 -15.58
N VAL A 570 -25.17 -7.56 -15.25
CA VAL A 570 -24.27 -7.25 -14.14
C VAL A 570 -23.49 -5.97 -14.43
N LEU A 571 -22.98 -5.79 -15.65
CA LEU A 571 -22.33 -4.55 -16.08
C LEU A 571 -23.27 -3.34 -15.95
N ASP A 572 -24.49 -3.46 -16.44
CA ASP A 572 -25.51 -2.39 -16.32
C ASP A 572 -25.80 -2.04 -14.84
N ASN A 573 -25.87 -3.05 -13.96
CA ASN A 573 -26.03 -2.82 -12.53
C ASN A 573 -24.85 -2.06 -11.91
N VAL A 574 -23.60 -2.41 -12.27
CA VAL A 574 -22.39 -1.72 -11.78
C VAL A 574 -22.37 -0.26 -12.25
N ILE A 575 -22.72 0.00 -13.52
CA ILE A 575 -22.81 1.36 -14.06
C ILE A 575 -23.87 2.14 -13.30
N ARG A 576 -25.06 1.55 -13.08
CA ARG A 576 -26.14 2.17 -12.32
C ARG A 576 -25.75 2.49 -10.88
N VAL A 577 -25.09 1.57 -10.16
CA VAL A 577 -24.59 1.82 -8.80
C VAL A 577 -23.61 2.98 -8.77
N THR A 578 -22.74 3.08 -9.77
CA THR A 578 -21.78 4.18 -9.90
C THR A 578 -22.47 5.52 -10.15
N LEU A 579 -23.42 5.56 -11.09
CA LEU A 579 -24.15 6.78 -11.46
C LEU A 579 -25.20 7.21 -10.43
N ASN A 580 -25.60 6.32 -9.51
CA ASN A 580 -26.43 6.65 -8.36
C ASN A 580 -25.61 7.21 -7.16
N SER A 581 -24.28 7.18 -7.22
CA SER A 581 -23.44 7.73 -6.16
C SER A 581 -23.40 9.26 -6.22
N ASP A 582 -23.17 9.93 -5.08
CA ASP A 582 -23.03 11.41 -5.04
C ASP A 582 -21.68 11.92 -5.57
N ASP A 583 -20.82 11.03 -6.08
CA ASP A 583 -19.45 11.35 -6.46
C ASP A 583 -19.35 11.84 -7.90
N MET A 584 -19.24 13.16 -8.07
CA MET A 584 -19.12 13.81 -9.38
C MET A 584 -17.90 13.31 -10.19
N LEU A 585 -16.77 13.01 -9.55
CA LEU A 585 -15.57 12.56 -10.26
C LEU A 585 -15.71 11.13 -10.76
N ALA A 586 -16.33 10.26 -9.95
CA ALA A 586 -16.65 8.89 -10.37
C ALA A 586 -17.55 8.88 -11.61
N HIS A 587 -18.54 9.78 -11.66
CA HIS A 587 -19.41 9.93 -12.84
C HIS A 587 -18.61 10.37 -14.06
N TYR A 588 -17.71 11.35 -13.91
CA TYR A 588 -16.89 11.85 -15.02
C TYR A 588 -15.99 10.74 -15.58
N GLU A 589 -15.37 9.93 -14.72
CA GLU A 589 -14.56 8.79 -15.18
C GLU A 589 -15.40 7.68 -15.81
N MET A 590 -16.59 7.41 -15.29
CA MET A 590 -17.52 6.47 -15.92
C MET A 590 -17.98 6.95 -17.30
N PHE A 591 -18.31 8.24 -17.45
CA PHE A 591 -18.68 8.81 -18.76
C PHE A 591 -17.51 8.85 -19.74
N ASN A 592 -16.29 9.14 -19.27
CA ASN A 592 -15.08 9.01 -20.07
C ASN A 592 -14.97 7.59 -20.63
N TRP A 593 -15.11 6.60 -19.75
CA TRP A 593 -15.04 5.19 -20.10
C TRP A 593 -16.13 4.78 -21.10
N LEU A 594 -17.40 5.13 -20.85
CA LEU A 594 -18.53 4.85 -21.74
C LEU A 594 -18.33 5.46 -23.13
N SER A 595 -17.79 6.68 -23.19
CA SER A 595 -17.52 7.40 -24.44
C SER A 595 -16.43 6.69 -25.26
N GLN A 596 -15.30 6.32 -24.64
CA GLN A 596 -14.21 5.57 -25.30
C GLN A 596 -14.67 4.24 -25.88
N HIS A 597 -15.70 3.67 -25.26
CA HIS A 597 -16.23 2.36 -25.54
C HIS A 597 -17.45 2.38 -26.48
N GLY A 598 -17.86 3.56 -26.97
CA GLY A 598 -18.98 3.75 -27.90
C GLY A 598 -20.37 3.53 -27.29
N MET A 599 -20.48 3.47 -25.96
CA MET A 599 -21.72 3.18 -25.23
C MET A 599 -22.56 4.45 -24.98
N THR A 600 -22.75 5.26 -26.02
CA THR A 600 -23.43 6.56 -25.91
C THR A 600 -24.91 6.43 -25.57
N GLU A 601 -25.61 5.43 -26.10
CA GLU A 601 -27.03 5.20 -25.78
C GLU A 601 -27.24 4.74 -24.33
N GLN A 602 -26.34 3.92 -23.80
CA GLN A 602 -26.36 3.51 -22.38
C GLN A 602 -26.06 4.70 -21.46
N MET A 603 -25.10 5.56 -21.84
CA MET A 603 -24.83 6.80 -21.11
C MET A 603 -26.07 7.70 -21.04
N LEU A 604 -26.86 7.76 -22.12
CA LEU A 604 -28.08 8.56 -22.16
C LEU A 604 -29.28 7.88 -21.47
N SER A 605 -29.26 6.55 -21.26
CA SER A 605 -30.36 5.85 -20.58
C SER A 605 -30.30 5.96 -19.07
N HIS A 606 -29.14 6.27 -18.51
CA HIS A 606 -28.99 6.49 -17.07
C HIS A 606 -29.22 7.97 -16.72
N ASP A 607 -30.13 8.23 -15.80
CA ASP A 607 -30.42 9.56 -15.29
C ASP A 607 -29.37 9.97 -14.25
N SER A 608 -28.29 10.61 -14.69
CA SER A 608 -27.28 11.20 -13.79
C SER A 608 -27.38 12.72 -13.78
N ALA A 609 -27.35 13.29 -12.56
CA ALA A 609 -27.35 14.74 -12.34
C ALA A 609 -26.08 15.45 -12.86
N HIS A 610 -25.02 14.72 -13.20
CA HIS A 610 -23.71 15.26 -13.56
C HIS A 610 -23.37 15.10 -15.05
N LEU A 611 -24.25 14.50 -15.85
CA LEU A 611 -24.02 14.30 -17.29
C LEU A 611 -23.95 15.62 -18.06
N GLU A 612 -24.88 16.56 -17.80
CA GLU A 612 -24.88 17.90 -18.43
C GLU A 612 -23.59 18.68 -18.11
N SER A 613 -23.16 18.67 -16.83
CA SER A 613 -21.92 19.34 -16.41
C SER A 613 -20.68 18.69 -16.99
N TYR A 614 -20.66 17.36 -17.11
CA TYR A 614 -19.59 16.62 -17.77
C TYR A 614 -19.44 17.03 -19.24
N LEU A 615 -20.53 16.98 -20.02
CA LEU A 615 -20.52 17.28 -21.45
C LEU A 615 -20.10 18.73 -21.72
N ARG A 616 -20.60 19.69 -20.93
CA ARG A 616 -20.18 21.09 -21.03
C ARG A 616 -18.70 21.29 -20.69
N ASN A 617 -18.18 20.61 -19.66
CA ASN A 617 -16.77 20.70 -19.30
C ASN A 617 -15.85 20.07 -20.37
N ARG A 618 -16.27 18.96 -20.98
CA ARG A 618 -15.56 18.37 -22.13
C ARG A 618 -15.58 19.32 -23.32
N LEU A 619 -16.73 19.93 -23.64
CA LEU A 619 -16.87 20.85 -24.76
C LEU A 619 -16.05 22.14 -24.58
N ARG A 620 -15.82 22.61 -23.34
CA ARG A 620 -14.88 23.71 -23.06
C ARG A 620 -13.45 23.39 -23.46
N LYS A 621 -13.04 22.12 -23.35
CA LYS A 621 -11.69 21.66 -23.71
C LYS A 621 -11.57 21.36 -25.20
N THR A 622 -12.62 20.81 -25.80
CA THR A 622 -12.68 20.44 -27.22
C THR A 622 -13.90 21.10 -27.86
N PRO A 623 -13.85 22.41 -28.17
CA PRO A 623 -15.01 23.14 -28.68
C PRO A 623 -15.47 22.64 -30.04
N GLU A 624 -14.57 22.10 -30.87
CA GLU A 624 -14.85 21.68 -32.25
C GLU A 624 -15.44 20.26 -32.37
N ASP A 625 -15.60 19.53 -31.27
CA ASP A 625 -16.11 18.15 -31.30
C ASP A 625 -17.61 18.10 -31.60
N GLN A 626 -17.96 17.79 -32.86
CA GLN A 626 -19.32 17.64 -33.35
C GLN A 626 -20.09 16.52 -32.64
N GLN A 627 -19.45 15.35 -32.43
CA GLN A 627 -20.11 14.19 -31.82
C GLN A 627 -20.53 14.48 -30.38
N LEU A 628 -19.72 15.23 -29.65
CA LEU A 628 -20.01 15.63 -28.28
C LEU A 628 -21.18 16.63 -28.20
N ARG A 629 -21.26 17.58 -29.14
CA ARG A 629 -22.39 18.54 -29.22
C ARG A 629 -23.70 17.85 -29.58
N GLU A 630 -23.67 16.90 -30.51
CA GLU A 630 -24.84 16.08 -30.84
C GLU A 630 -25.32 15.25 -29.64
N LEU A 631 -24.38 14.71 -28.86
CA LEU A 631 -24.71 13.96 -27.65
C LEU A 631 -25.34 14.85 -26.58
N LEU A 632 -24.80 16.06 -26.37
CA LEU A 632 -25.40 17.05 -25.49
C LEU A 632 -26.81 17.45 -25.95
N CYS A 633 -27.01 17.64 -27.26
CA CYS A 633 -28.32 17.92 -27.84
C CYS A 633 -29.31 16.77 -27.54
N ARG A 634 -28.92 15.51 -27.79
CA ARG A 634 -29.74 14.32 -27.47
C ARG A 634 -30.10 14.23 -25.97
N HIS A 635 -29.15 14.52 -25.08
CA HIS A 635 -29.39 14.56 -23.65
C HIS A 635 -30.39 15.66 -23.25
N LEU A 636 -30.18 16.89 -23.72
CA LEU A 636 -31.07 18.03 -23.43
C LEU A 636 -32.51 17.79 -23.92
N LYS A 637 -32.68 17.12 -25.06
CA LYS A 637 -33.99 16.68 -25.54
C LYS A 637 -34.69 15.73 -24.57
N ARG A 638 -33.97 14.72 -24.03
CA ARG A 638 -34.51 13.81 -23.00
C ARG A 638 -34.86 14.55 -21.71
N CYS A 639 -34.05 15.51 -21.29
CA CYS A 639 -34.32 16.35 -20.12
C CYS A 639 -35.44 17.40 -20.34
N GLY A 640 -36.00 17.50 -21.56
CA GLY A 640 -37.04 18.47 -21.90
C GLY A 640 -36.53 19.91 -22.12
N LYS A 641 -35.23 20.16 -22.13
CA LYS A 641 -34.63 21.48 -22.42
C LYS A 641 -34.51 21.70 -23.93
N VAL A 642 -35.66 21.70 -24.62
CA VAL A 642 -35.72 21.67 -26.09
C VAL A 642 -35.18 22.95 -26.75
N LEU A 643 -35.34 24.11 -26.10
CA LEU A 643 -34.82 25.38 -26.61
C LEU A 643 -33.30 25.47 -26.59
N GLU A 644 -32.66 24.98 -25.53
CA GLU A 644 -31.20 24.89 -25.48
C GLU A 644 -30.66 23.91 -26.52
N ALA A 645 -31.38 22.80 -26.75
CA ALA A 645 -31.03 21.83 -27.78
C ALA A 645 -31.12 22.43 -29.20
N ALA A 646 -32.14 23.23 -29.49
CA ALA A 646 -32.31 23.92 -30.77
C ALA A 646 -31.17 24.93 -31.04
N ARG A 647 -30.75 25.70 -30.03
CA ARG A 647 -29.60 26.63 -30.14
C ARG A 647 -28.26 25.91 -30.38
N ILE A 648 -28.09 24.70 -29.83
CA ILE A 648 -26.89 23.89 -30.10
C ILE A 648 -26.90 23.38 -31.55
N LEU A 649 -28.06 23.00 -32.08
CA LEU A 649 -28.22 22.57 -33.48
C LEU A 649 -28.01 23.73 -34.46
N GLU A 650 -28.52 24.92 -34.14
CA GLU A 650 -28.24 26.18 -34.86
C GLU A 650 -26.72 26.43 -34.93
N HIS A 651 -26.05 26.42 -33.78
CA HIS A 651 -24.59 26.59 -33.74
C HIS A 651 -23.85 25.48 -34.50
N LEU A 652 -24.35 24.24 -34.53
CA LEU A 652 -23.77 23.16 -35.33
C LEU A 652 -23.96 23.39 -36.84
N ALA A 653 -25.07 23.99 -37.24
CA ALA A 653 -25.36 24.30 -38.64
C ALA A 653 -24.55 25.51 -39.16
N VAL A 654 -24.33 26.53 -38.32
CA VAL A 654 -23.64 27.77 -38.68
C VAL A 654 -22.12 27.67 -38.54
N ALA A 655 -21.61 26.95 -37.53
CA ALA A 655 -20.17 26.88 -37.29
C ALA A 655 -19.40 26.31 -38.49
N ALA A 656 -18.31 26.98 -38.90
CA ALA A 656 -17.43 26.49 -39.95
C ALA A 656 -16.74 25.20 -39.49
N CYS A 657 -16.93 24.10 -40.22
CA CYS A 657 -16.34 22.81 -39.90
C CYS A 657 -16.30 21.90 -41.13
N ASP A 658 -15.18 21.21 -41.31
CA ASP A 658 -14.95 20.29 -42.44
C ASP A 658 -15.59 18.90 -42.24
N THR A 659 -16.13 18.61 -41.04
CA THR A 659 -16.69 17.28 -40.71
C THR A 659 -18.17 17.13 -41.03
N ALA A 660 -18.91 18.25 -41.20
CA ALA A 660 -20.33 18.25 -41.51
C ALA A 660 -20.57 18.74 -42.94
N ASP A 661 -21.27 17.93 -43.75
CA ASP A 661 -21.67 18.33 -45.10
C ASP A 661 -22.89 19.28 -45.07
N LEU A 662 -23.15 19.94 -46.20
CA LEU A 662 -24.25 20.89 -46.31
C LEU A 662 -25.63 20.23 -46.08
N ALA A 663 -25.76 18.94 -46.40
CA ALA A 663 -26.99 18.17 -46.17
C ALA A 663 -27.24 17.91 -44.67
N GLN A 664 -26.20 17.57 -43.90
CA GLN A 664 -26.27 17.43 -42.44
C GLN A 664 -26.62 18.77 -41.78
N ARG A 665 -26.07 19.89 -42.26
CA ARG A 665 -26.40 21.24 -41.77
C ARG A 665 -27.88 21.57 -41.99
N GLN A 666 -28.42 21.28 -43.17
CA GLN A 666 -29.85 21.41 -43.44
C GLN A 666 -30.69 20.53 -42.50
N ALA A 667 -30.25 19.29 -42.25
CA ALA A 667 -30.93 18.40 -41.32
C ALA A 667 -30.92 18.92 -39.88
N TYR A 668 -29.81 19.52 -39.41
CA TYR A 668 -29.75 20.15 -38.08
C TYR A 668 -30.71 21.35 -37.97
N LEU A 669 -30.76 22.24 -38.98
CA LEU A 669 -31.67 23.38 -39.00
C LEU A 669 -33.14 22.92 -39.03
N ALA A 670 -33.47 21.96 -39.90
CA ALA A 670 -34.81 21.38 -39.97
C ALA A 670 -35.21 20.75 -38.62
N GLN A 671 -34.30 20.02 -37.98
CA GLN A 671 -34.53 19.44 -36.66
C GLN A 671 -34.68 20.51 -35.58
N ALA A 672 -33.87 21.58 -35.61
CA ALA A 672 -33.97 22.70 -34.67
C ALA A 672 -35.32 23.41 -34.78
N ILE A 673 -35.85 23.60 -35.99
CA ILE A 673 -37.18 24.17 -36.23
C ILE A 673 -38.27 23.27 -35.65
N VAL A 674 -38.18 21.95 -35.87
CA VAL A 674 -39.14 20.98 -35.32
C VAL A 674 -39.10 20.98 -33.79
N ASP A 675 -37.91 20.98 -33.21
CA ASP A 675 -37.70 21.03 -31.76
C ASP A 675 -38.26 22.33 -31.17
N ALA A 676 -37.96 23.49 -31.77
CA ALA A 676 -38.47 24.79 -31.33
C ALA A 676 -40.00 24.91 -31.45
N LYS A 677 -40.60 24.33 -32.51
CA LYS A 677 -42.07 24.29 -32.70
C LYS A 677 -42.78 23.36 -31.70
N SER A 678 -42.08 22.36 -31.17
CA SER A 678 -42.68 21.36 -30.27
C SER A 678 -43.07 21.89 -28.88
N ARG A 679 -42.48 23.01 -28.43
CA ARG A 679 -42.78 23.65 -27.13
C ARG A 679 -42.84 25.17 -27.28
N PRO A 680 -44.03 25.81 -27.24
CA PRO A 680 -44.14 27.27 -27.27
C PRO A 680 -43.74 27.91 -25.93
N GLY A 681 -43.10 29.08 -25.99
CA GLY A 681 -42.47 29.80 -24.88
C GLY A 681 -41.95 31.18 -25.32
N GLU A 682 -41.55 32.03 -24.37
CA GLU A 682 -41.06 33.39 -24.67
C GLU A 682 -39.73 33.38 -25.44
N GLY A 683 -39.59 34.23 -26.46
CA GLY A 683 -38.38 34.35 -27.30
C GLY A 683 -38.23 33.32 -28.43
N ILE A 684 -39.17 32.38 -28.59
CA ILE A 684 -39.12 31.36 -29.64
C ILE A 684 -39.42 31.93 -31.03
N GLY A 685 -40.28 32.94 -31.12
CA GLY A 685 -40.65 33.53 -32.42
C GLY A 685 -39.45 34.13 -33.16
N GLU A 686 -38.56 34.82 -32.44
CA GLU A 686 -37.34 35.38 -33.01
C GLU A 686 -36.36 34.28 -33.45
N LEU A 687 -36.15 33.27 -32.60
CA LEU A 687 -35.28 32.13 -32.92
C LEU A 687 -35.82 31.30 -34.11
N LEU A 688 -37.14 31.11 -34.20
CA LEU A 688 -37.76 30.40 -35.32
C LEU A 688 -37.57 31.14 -36.63
N GLN A 689 -37.75 32.47 -36.63
CA GLN A 689 -37.50 33.27 -37.81
C GLN A 689 -36.03 33.17 -38.24
N GLN A 690 -35.09 33.26 -37.29
CA GLN A 690 -33.65 33.09 -37.56
C GLN A 690 -33.34 31.72 -38.17
N LEU A 691 -33.85 30.64 -37.59
CA LEU A 691 -33.65 29.28 -38.10
C LEU A 691 -34.27 29.06 -39.49
N GLU A 692 -35.44 29.65 -39.75
CA GLU A 692 -36.11 29.58 -41.06
C GLU A 692 -35.32 30.36 -42.12
N ASP A 693 -34.85 31.57 -41.79
CA ASP A 693 -33.99 32.38 -42.66
C ASP A 693 -32.67 31.65 -42.97
N GLU A 694 -32.03 31.05 -41.95
CA GLU A 694 -30.81 30.26 -42.12
C GLU A 694 -31.04 29.00 -42.97
N LEU A 695 -32.17 28.31 -42.81
CA LEU A 695 -32.52 27.15 -43.64
C LEU A 695 -32.74 27.55 -45.09
N ASP A 696 -33.34 28.71 -45.35
CA ASP A 696 -33.49 29.26 -46.70
C ASP A 696 -32.12 29.54 -47.33
N THR A 697 -31.19 30.14 -46.58
CA THR A 697 -29.81 30.34 -47.07
C THR A 697 -29.10 29.02 -47.38
N ALA A 698 -29.22 28.03 -46.50
CA ALA A 698 -28.65 26.69 -46.71
C ALA A 698 -29.25 25.98 -47.93
N THR A 699 -30.55 26.18 -48.20
CA THR A 699 -31.24 25.63 -49.36
C THR A 699 -30.76 26.28 -50.66
N VAL A 700 -30.56 27.61 -50.66
CA VAL A 700 -29.98 28.33 -51.79
C VAL A 700 -28.53 27.93 -52.03
N GLN A 701 -27.74 27.79 -50.97
CA GLN A 701 -26.36 27.33 -51.05
C GLN A 701 -26.24 25.91 -51.64
N ALA A 702 -27.14 25.00 -51.27
CA ALA A 702 -27.18 23.65 -51.83
C ALA A 702 -27.52 23.64 -53.32
N ALA A 703 -28.41 24.54 -53.75
CA ALA A 703 -28.68 24.73 -55.16
C ALA A 703 -27.50 25.28 -55.95
N VAL A 704 -26.69 26.16 -55.34
CA VAL A 704 -25.45 26.66 -55.94
C VAL A 704 -24.44 25.52 -56.10
N LEU A 705 -24.29 24.69 -55.07
CA LEU A 705 -23.43 23.51 -55.09
C LEU A 705 -23.87 22.49 -56.16
N GLU A 706 -25.18 22.22 -56.26
CA GLU A 706 -25.76 21.32 -57.24
C GLU A 706 -25.54 21.83 -58.69
N GLU A 707 -25.82 23.10 -58.96
CA GLU A 707 -25.59 23.69 -60.29
C GLU A 707 -24.10 23.67 -60.67
N LEU A 708 -23.21 23.91 -59.70
CA LEU A 708 -21.77 23.85 -59.89
C LEU A 708 -21.31 22.43 -60.24
N GLN A 709 -21.81 21.41 -59.54
CA GLN A 709 -21.50 20.00 -59.81
C GLN A 709 -22.07 19.53 -61.16
N GLN A 710 -23.27 19.97 -61.53
CA GLN A 710 -23.93 19.62 -62.80
C GLN A 710 -23.25 20.25 -64.02
N ARG A 711 -22.84 21.52 -63.94
CA ARG A 711 -22.19 22.22 -65.06
C ARG A 711 -20.73 21.83 -65.25
N TYR A 712 -20.06 21.44 -64.16
CA TYR A 712 -18.65 21.05 -64.18
C TYR A 712 -18.46 19.66 -63.56
N PRO A 713 -18.92 18.58 -64.21
CA PRO A 713 -18.78 17.22 -63.69
C PRO A 713 -17.31 16.72 -63.61
N GLN A 714 -16.37 17.39 -64.30
CA GLN A 714 -14.92 17.15 -64.18
C GLN A 714 -14.24 18.00 -63.07
N SER A 715 -15.03 18.57 -62.14
CA SER A 715 -14.60 19.51 -61.09
C SER A 715 -13.48 19.04 -60.17
N ALA A 716 -13.16 17.74 -60.14
CA ALA A 716 -12.02 17.20 -59.39
C ALA A 716 -10.64 17.57 -59.97
N ALA A 717 -10.56 18.05 -61.22
CA ALA A 717 -9.29 18.31 -61.91
C ALA A 717 -8.75 19.75 -61.77
N SER A 718 -9.60 20.72 -61.39
CA SER A 718 -9.18 22.11 -61.13
C SER A 718 -9.13 22.37 -59.61
N PRO A 719 -7.98 22.83 -59.07
CA PRO A 719 -7.84 23.12 -57.64
C PRO A 719 -8.81 24.20 -57.16
N GLU A 720 -9.23 25.13 -58.03
CA GLU A 720 -10.15 26.22 -57.69
C GLU A 720 -11.59 25.73 -57.49
N MET A 721 -12.05 24.77 -58.30
CA MET A 721 -13.40 24.20 -58.18
C MET A 721 -13.50 23.24 -57.00
N ALA A 722 -12.46 22.43 -56.76
CA ALA A 722 -12.38 21.58 -55.57
C ALA A 722 -12.41 22.43 -54.29
N GLU A 723 -11.72 23.56 -54.28
CA GLU A 723 -11.74 24.51 -53.17
C GLU A 723 -13.11 25.19 -53.02
N ALA A 724 -13.77 25.57 -54.12
CA ALA A 724 -15.13 26.13 -54.05
C ALA A 724 -16.15 25.13 -53.47
N VAL A 725 -16.09 23.86 -53.88
CA VAL A 725 -16.93 22.78 -53.32
C VAL A 725 -16.62 22.54 -51.83
N ARG A 726 -15.33 22.56 -51.45
CA ARG A 726 -14.91 22.43 -50.05
C ARG A 726 -15.46 23.58 -49.20
N ARG A 727 -15.29 24.82 -49.67
CA ARG A 727 -15.79 26.03 -48.98
C ARG A 727 -17.31 26.02 -48.85
N LEU A 728 -18.05 25.69 -49.92
CA LEU A 728 -19.52 25.61 -49.89
C LEU A 728 -20.07 24.49 -49.00
N ASN A 729 -19.29 23.44 -48.72
CA ASN A 729 -19.68 22.43 -47.73
C ASN A 729 -19.23 22.80 -46.30
N GLY A 730 -18.14 23.57 -46.15
CA GLY A 730 -17.51 23.86 -44.87
C GLY A 730 -18.20 24.90 -44.00
N GLN A 731 -19.00 25.83 -44.56
CA GLN A 731 -19.72 26.85 -43.79
C GLN A 731 -20.93 27.43 -44.54
N LEU A 732 -21.89 28.01 -43.82
CA LEU A 732 -22.99 28.78 -44.42
C LEU A 732 -22.51 30.19 -44.76
N PHE A 733 -22.84 30.66 -45.96
CA PHE A 733 -22.52 32.00 -46.43
C PHE A 733 -23.77 32.87 -46.52
N PRO A 734 -23.68 34.16 -46.16
CA PRO A 734 -24.76 35.10 -46.41
C PRO A 734 -25.02 35.22 -47.92
N LEU A 735 -26.28 35.50 -48.28
CA LEU A 735 -26.74 35.55 -49.67
C LEU A 735 -25.89 36.49 -50.56
N THR A 736 -25.39 37.59 -49.99
CA THR A 736 -24.52 38.55 -50.68
C THR A 736 -23.15 37.98 -51.04
N GLU A 737 -22.55 37.18 -50.16
CA GLU A 737 -21.26 36.53 -50.39
C GLU A 737 -21.41 35.34 -51.35
N LEU A 738 -22.50 34.56 -51.23
CA LEU A 738 -22.85 33.54 -52.22
C LEU A 738 -22.94 34.10 -53.63
N TYR A 739 -23.48 35.31 -53.78
CA TYR A 739 -23.57 35.98 -55.07
C TYR A 739 -22.19 36.46 -55.57
N ALA A 740 -21.45 37.17 -54.73
CA ALA A 740 -20.21 37.84 -55.11
C ALA A 740 -19.03 36.89 -55.31
N GLU A 741 -18.90 35.86 -54.45
CA GLU A 741 -17.74 34.97 -54.44
C GLU A 741 -17.93 33.70 -55.28
N PHE A 742 -19.17 33.23 -55.44
CA PHE A 742 -19.46 31.97 -56.13
C PHE A 742 -20.30 32.20 -57.39
N ALA A 743 -21.51 32.74 -57.25
CA ALA A 743 -22.46 32.78 -58.37
C ALA A 743 -21.98 33.68 -59.53
N ALA A 744 -21.38 34.85 -59.22
CA ALA A 744 -20.84 35.77 -60.21
C ALA A 744 -19.53 35.29 -60.87
N PRO A 745 -18.48 34.88 -60.11
CA PRO A 745 -17.20 34.46 -60.69
C PRO A 745 -17.30 33.14 -61.45
N LEU A 746 -18.06 32.18 -60.93
CA LEU A 746 -18.22 30.83 -61.52
C LEU A 746 -19.31 30.75 -62.60
N ARG A 747 -19.96 31.89 -62.89
CA ARG A 747 -21.01 32.04 -63.90
C ARG A 747 -22.15 31.02 -63.73
N LEU A 748 -22.75 30.98 -62.54
CA LEU A 748 -23.86 30.10 -62.18
C LEU A 748 -25.19 30.89 -62.21
N PRO A 749 -25.92 30.91 -63.33
CA PRO A 749 -27.04 31.83 -63.48
C PRO A 749 -28.34 31.36 -62.81
N LEU A 750 -28.58 30.05 -62.62
CA LEU A 750 -29.76 29.60 -61.86
C LEU A 750 -29.57 29.94 -60.37
N ALA A 751 -28.35 29.76 -59.84
CA ALA A 751 -27.95 30.21 -58.52
C ALA A 751 -28.16 31.71 -58.32
N LYS A 752 -27.77 32.56 -59.29
CA LYS A 752 -28.02 34.02 -59.23
C LYS A 752 -29.51 34.34 -59.09
N LEU A 753 -30.36 33.68 -59.86
CA LEU A 753 -31.81 33.90 -59.81
C LEU A 753 -32.40 33.43 -58.47
N ARG A 754 -31.95 32.28 -57.94
CA ARG A 754 -32.40 31.75 -56.66
C ARG A 754 -32.01 32.64 -55.49
N ILE A 755 -30.78 33.16 -55.47
CA ILE A 755 -30.30 34.12 -54.45
C ILE A 755 -31.12 35.41 -54.48
N VAL A 756 -31.43 35.94 -55.66
CA VAL A 756 -32.24 37.17 -55.81
C VAL A 756 -33.70 36.94 -55.40
N ALA A 757 -34.23 35.73 -55.61
CA ALA A 757 -35.58 35.37 -55.19
C ALA A 757 -35.69 35.25 -53.65
N SER A 758 -34.68 34.69 -52.98
CA SER A 758 -34.66 34.51 -51.52
C SER A 758 -34.34 35.79 -50.74
N ALA A 759 -33.62 36.75 -51.32
CA ALA A 759 -33.25 38.02 -50.65
C ALA A 759 -34.43 38.98 -50.37
N GLY A 760 -35.66 38.61 -50.71
CA GLY A 760 -36.85 39.40 -50.40
C GLY A 760 -37.01 40.63 -51.30
N THR A 761 -38.20 40.77 -51.85
CA THR A 761 -38.66 41.84 -52.71
C THR A 761 -38.61 43.22 -52.04
N GLY A 762 -37.63 44.07 -52.38
CA GLY A 762 -37.58 45.47 -51.93
C GLY A 762 -37.14 46.50 -52.96
N THR A 763 -36.32 46.12 -53.94
CA THR A 763 -35.79 47.05 -54.94
C THR A 763 -36.36 46.76 -56.33
N ARG A 764 -37.56 47.29 -56.62
CA ARG A 764 -38.15 47.30 -57.99
C ARG A 764 -37.19 47.84 -59.07
N ARG A 765 -36.14 48.57 -58.67
CA ARG A 765 -35.10 49.12 -59.55
C ARG A 765 -33.95 48.15 -59.89
N TRP A 766 -33.66 47.17 -59.04
CA TRP A 766 -32.60 46.16 -59.28
C TRP A 766 -33.11 44.97 -60.11
N SER A 767 -34.40 44.62 -59.98
CA SER A 767 -35.01 43.42 -60.58
C SER A 767 -35.04 43.39 -62.12
N ILE A 768 -35.25 44.53 -62.81
CA ILE A 768 -35.45 44.51 -64.27
C ILE A 768 -34.13 44.45 -65.05
N SER A 769 -33.08 45.13 -64.60
CA SER A 769 -31.78 45.19 -65.30
C SER A 769 -30.90 43.97 -65.00
N CYS A 770 -30.76 43.61 -63.71
CA CYS A 770 -29.99 42.41 -63.33
C CYS A 770 -30.72 41.11 -63.71
N GLY A 771 -32.06 41.07 -63.61
CA GLY A 771 -32.86 39.92 -64.04
C GLY A 771 -32.71 39.67 -65.55
N ARG A 772 -32.83 40.72 -66.39
CA ARG A 772 -32.59 40.59 -67.83
C ARG A 772 -31.17 40.14 -68.14
N ASN A 773 -30.14 40.69 -67.49
CA ASN A 773 -28.74 40.30 -67.70
C ASN A 773 -28.41 38.88 -67.21
N CYS A 774 -29.06 38.38 -66.16
CA CYS A 774 -28.90 36.98 -65.72
C CYS A 774 -29.63 36.01 -66.65
N TRP A 775 -30.82 36.38 -67.13
CA TRP A 775 -31.59 35.58 -68.10
C TRP A 775 -30.89 35.50 -69.47
N THR A 776 -30.31 36.61 -69.98
CA THR A 776 -29.53 36.62 -71.24
C THR A 776 -28.20 35.88 -71.12
N GLY A 777 -27.57 35.86 -69.94
CA GLY A 777 -26.37 35.06 -69.68
C GLY A 777 -26.63 33.55 -69.49
N SER A 778 -27.88 33.15 -69.23
CA SER A 778 -28.27 31.73 -69.02
C SER A 778 -28.49 30.98 -70.33
N TRP A 779 -28.90 31.70 -71.38
CA TRP A 779 -29.25 31.17 -72.68
C TRP A 779 -28.79 32.19 -73.73
N PRO A 780 -27.58 32.07 -74.29
CA PRO A 780 -27.13 32.99 -75.33
C PRO A 780 -28.01 32.94 -76.59
N ASP A 781 -28.75 31.83 -76.78
CA ASP A 781 -29.59 31.58 -77.95
C ASP A 781 -31.09 31.51 -77.58
N ARG A 782 -31.74 32.66 -77.35
CA ARG A 782 -33.16 32.92 -77.70
C ARG A 782 -33.59 34.35 -77.31
N PRO A 783 -34.31 35.09 -78.17
CA PRO A 783 -34.80 36.42 -77.84
C PRO A 783 -35.98 36.36 -76.86
N ALA A 784 -36.01 37.32 -75.95
CA ALA A 784 -37.00 37.46 -74.89
C ALA A 784 -38.37 37.93 -75.42
N SER A 785 -39.28 36.99 -75.65
CA SER A 785 -40.72 37.27 -75.67
C SER A 785 -41.51 35.99 -75.36
N GLY A 786 -42.24 35.97 -74.24
CA GLY A 786 -43.31 34.96 -74.04
C GLY A 786 -43.39 34.20 -72.72
N LEU A 787 -42.61 34.50 -71.68
CA LEU A 787 -42.66 33.72 -70.42
C LEU A 787 -42.94 34.53 -69.12
N CYS A 788 -43.25 35.83 -69.21
CA CYS A 788 -43.48 36.67 -68.02
C CYS A 788 -44.86 36.50 -67.34
N SER A 789 -45.78 35.68 -67.85
CA SER A 789 -47.17 35.62 -67.36
C SER A 789 -47.53 34.40 -66.49
N ARG A 790 -46.56 33.56 -66.08
CA ARG A 790 -46.87 32.30 -65.34
C ARG A 790 -46.45 32.24 -63.87
N LEU A 791 -45.90 33.30 -63.27
CA LEU A 791 -45.39 33.23 -61.88
C LEU A 791 -46.02 34.22 -60.89
N TRP A 792 -46.99 35.05 -61.28
CA TRP A 792 -47.65 36.01 -60.38
C TRP A 792 -49.16 36.13 -60.67
N PRO A 793 -50.04 35.51 -59.86
CA PRO A 793 -51.47 35.84 -59.85
C PRO A 793 -51.77 36.86 -58.73
N GLY A 794 -52.31 38.02 -59.09
CA GLY A 794 -52.76 39.01 -58.11
C GLY A 794 -52.90 40.41 -58.68
N SER A 795 -53.92 40.62 -59.51
CA SER A 795 -54.33 41.93 -60.03
C SER A 795 -55.30 42.62 -59.08
N ALA A 796 -55.14 43.93 -58.87
CA ALA A 796 -56.26 44.83 -58.66
C ALA A 796 -55.86 46.22 -59.17
N ASP A 797 -56.41 46.63 -60.32
CA ASP A 797 -56.56 48.03 -60.71
C ASP A 797 -57.99 48.22 -61.26
N PRO A 798 -58.62 49.39 -61.03
CA PRO A 798 -60.04 49.61 -61.31
C PRO A 798 -60.30 50.09 -62.75
N ILE A 799 -61.55 49.82 -63.15
CA ILE A 799 -62.21 50.07 -64.44
C ILE A 799 -62.17 51.57 -64.86
N PRO A 800 -62.22 51.85 -66.17
CA PRO A 800 -63.30 52.70 -66.67
C PRO A 800 -64.11 52.04 -67.80
N ALA A 801 -65.39 52.40 -67.79
CA ALA A 801 -66.49 51.87 -68.57
C ALA A 801 -66.50 52.34 -70.03
N VAL A 802 -67.43 51.75 -70.82
CA VAL A 802 -68.17 52.24 -72.02
C VAL A 802 -68.14 51.21 -73.19
N PRO A 803 -69.24 50.90 -73.92
CA PRO A 803 -70.43 50.18 -73.45
C PRO A 803 -70.91 49.05 -74.43
N MET A 804 -72.03 48.42 -74.07
CA MET A 804 -73.05 47.82 -74.94
C MET A 804 -72.74 46.57 -75.81
N ALA A 805 -73.25 45.45 -75.28
CA ALA A 805 -74.41 44.71 -75.81
C ALA A 805 -74.21 43.58 -76.84
N LYS A 806 -74.71 42.41 -76.40
CA LYS A 806 -75.36 41.31 -77.17
C LYS A 806 -74.37 40.47 -78.02
N THR A 807 -74.37 39.13 -78.02
CA THR A 807 -75.45 38.16 -77.81
C THR A 807 -74.88 36.74 -77.72
N PHE A 808 -75.37 35.98 -76.73
CA PHE A 808 -75.88 34.59 -76.76
C PHE A 808 -75.11 33.36 -77.33
N SER A 809 -75.37 32.26 -76.60
CA SER A 809 -75.21 30.80 -76.87
C SER A 809 -73.79 30.23 -76.64
N GLN A 810 -73.46 29.51 -75.54
CA GLN A 810 -73.97 28.22 -75.02
C GLN A 810 -74.15 27.12 -76.08
N PRO A 811 -74.05 25.82 -75.73
CA PRO A 811 -73.13 25.16 -74.79
C PRO A 811 -72.58 23.82 -75.39
N TYR A 812 -71.65 23.15 -74.70
CA TYR A 812 -71.72 21.73 -74.28
C TYR A 812 -70.34 21.16 -73.90
N ARG A 813 -70.31 20.54 -72.71
CA ARG A 813 -69.61 19.31 -72.22
C ARG A 813 -68.45 18.80 -73.08
N LEU A 814 -67.28 18.46 -72.53
CA LEU A 814 -66.99 17.58 -71.38
C LEU A 814 -65.78 18.07 -70.59
#